data_AF-A0A6J5ETS0-F1
#
_entry.id   AF-A0A6J5ETS0-F1
#
_cell.length_a   1.000
_cell.length_b   1.000
_cell.length_c   1.000
_cell.angle_alpha   90.00
_cell.angle_beta   90.00
_cell.angle_gamma   90.00
#
_symmetry.space_group_name_H-M   'P 1'
#
loop_
_entity.id
_entity.type
_entity.pdbx_description
1 polymer ?
#
loop_
_entity_poly.entity_id
_entity_poly.type
_entity_poly.pdbx_seq_one_letter_code
_entity_poly.pdbx_strand_id
1 'polypeptide(L)'
;MRVAGQRNQSVRFGGRIIFLFCVGVILSSSCATQYFAAAVHYQEGLGDAAFQFGSRIRIYQPFSCMQWAFEWIGAKGLLGTYVSRMLWIVCGGIVASIAAGFTLYYRRSLKTESHDELHGSAHWATERDVQKMGLLSYERWEGPVWRRRLKRYKATGLYVGLFDTSSGRQVMRYSDPAHVLCEAPSRSGKGVGPVITTLLSYPESTATNDIKGENFELTSGFRHTAGTLVIRFDPTALDQKSIDGKSRYNVAACWNALDEIRTFTEYDVMDAQNLAQAIADPDGQGMDDHWVSTSYEFLTGLILHVKYYERDKSLTGVSTYMADPSFEDPEQMFLRMLQAEHDTDGSIGWRDSAGHPTKTHPQVAISARAMLNREEKERNSVLSTAKTKLSLFTEPIVARNTARSDFSVSDLMNHPKPVSFYLVVPPSDKERLRPLIRLFITFLLRRLTSSMEFEDGRSVKDYLHRLLLLIDELPSLRKLDQLQDGLGYLAGYGITAFLFVQDPIQLKEVYGDNETISAGCQLRIAYAPNTLQSADDISERTGVTTVKRQNVSYSGNRMSAMLGQMSLSEEHVERNLLTKDEVMRLPRDEILVFNTGHPPIRGKKLKYFEMPEFQKRAKISSPSRVAMTYAGERGKVVGEWFMVHCERPAKGNELAVTVNVYREFPPVRVVVKQEHVEREVVQEFAFALVDSHGAVVDRPLTTEDLRFVARPAGDMGEFDIDEAFEVHFLVDDSSSYKHFSQTGFFRDISVHERVARRKTRDFFHELEEKEGARVEPTIERISPDARYTGRVLLETSHYIVLQRLHDRAQVSVHRKSKLDRVVKIGEEVTIKYTGKKGVVA
;
A
#
# COMPACT_ATOMS: atom_id res chain seq x y z
N MET A 1 6.78 -33.74 38.23
CA MET A 1 7.31 -34.81 37.33
C MET A 1 8.46 -34.39 36.40
N ARG A 2 8.67 -33.10 36.04
CA ARG A 2 9.74 -32.69 35.09
C ARG A 2 11.18 -32.65 35.66
N VAL A 3 11.35 -32.50 36.97
CA VAL A 3 12.70 -32.46 37.62
C VAL A 3 13.42 -33.82 37.56
N ALA A 4 12.68 -34.93 37.55
CA ALA A 4 13.26 -36.28 37.42
C ALA A 4 13.79 -36.57 35.99
N GLY A 5 13.25 -35.89 34.97
CA GLY A 5 13.66 -36.09 33.57
C GLY A 5 15.00 -35.44 33.21
N GLN A 6 15.34 -34.29 33.81
CA GLN A 6 16.59 -33.57 33.55
C GLN A 6 17.81 -34.26 34.19
N ARG A 7 17.68 -34.80 35.41
CA ARG A 7 18.75 -35.58 36.07
C ARG A 7 19.13 -36.83 35.26
N ASN A 8 18.16 -37.43 34.57
CA ASN A 8 18.40 -38.58 33.68
C ASN A 8 19.12 -38.22 32.37
N GLN A 9 18.99 -36.99 31.87
CA GLN A 9 19.67 -36.56 30.64
C GLN A 9 21.13 -36.16 30.83
N SER A 10 21.48 -35.53 31.96
CA SER A 10 22.87 -35.21 32.30
C SER A 10 23.67 -36.49 32.57
N VAL A 11 23.09 -37.46 33.30
CA VAL A 11 23.68 -38.79 33.53
C VAL A 11 23.86 -39.54 32.20
N ARG A 12 22.88 -39.52 31.29
CA ARG A 12 23.01 -40.13 29.95
C ARG A 12 24.07 -39.46 29.07
N PHE A 13 24.28 -38.15 29.19
CA PHE A 13 25.31 -37.44 28.41
C PHE A 13 26.72 -37.66 28.98
N GLY A 14 26.88 -37.60 30.30
CA GLY A 14 28.12 -38.02 30.97
C GLY A 14 28.47 -39.47 30.62
N GLY A 15 27.48 -40.36 30.63
CA GLY A 15 27.62 -41.75 30.18
C GLY A 15 28.08 -41.87 28.73
N ARG A 16 27.62 -41.00 27.81
CA ARG A 16 28.08 -40.99 26.41
C ARG A 16 29.54 -40.53 26.25
N ILE A 17 29.98 -39.54 27.02
CA ILE A 17 31.38 -39.08 27.00
C ILE A 17 32.30 -40.17 27.55
N ILE A 18 31.92 -40.78 28.68
CA ILE A 18 32.66 -41.89 29.29
C ILE A 18 32.71 -43.08 28.32
N PHE A 19 31.58 -43.42 27.68
CA PHE A 19 31.53 -44.49 26.68
C PHE A 19 32.46 -44.23 25.49
N LEU A 20 32.43 -43.01 24.92
CA LEU A 20 33.33 -42.63 23.82
C LEU A 20 34.80 -42.67 24.23
N PHE A 21 35.12 -42.23 25.45
CA PHE A 21 36.46 -42.33 26.01
C PHE A 21 36.91 -43.78 26.13
N CYS A 22 36.08 -44.66 26.71
CA CYS A 22 36.37 -46.09 26.82
C CYS A 22 36.58 -46.75 25.44
N VAL A 23 35.73 -46.44 24.46
CA VAL A 23 35.86 -46.95 23.08
C VAL A 23 37.16 -46.46 22.43
N GLY A 24 37.51 -45.19 22.60
CA GLY A 24 38.76 -44.63 22.08
C GLY A 24 40.02 -45.25 22.70
N VAL A 25 40.00 -45.52 24.01
CA VAL A 25 41.07 -46.25 24.71
C VAL A 25 41.21 -47.68 24.19
N ILE A 26 40.11 -48.40 23.99
CA ILE A 26 40.11 -49.77 23.48
C ILE A 26 40.64 -49.81 22.04
N LEU A 27 40.18 -48.90 21.17
CA LEU A 27 40.61 -48.84 19.76
C LEU A 27 42.09 -48.49 19.63
N SER A 28 42.57 -47.50 20.38
CA SER A 28 43.97 -47.08 20.35
C SER A 28 44.90 -48.15 20.92
N SER A 29 44.50 -48.82 22.00
CA SER A 29 45.26 -49.96 22.56
C SER A 29 45.26 -51.14 21.58
N SER A 30 44.14 -51.43 20.91
CA SER A 30 44.09 -52.45 19.85
C SER A 30 45.05 -52.12 18.70
N CYS A 31 45.05 -50.88 18.22
CA CYS A 31 45.95 -50.44 17.15
C CYS A 31 47.41 -50.54 17.58
N ALA A 32 47.73 -50.14 18.81
CA ALA A 32 49.08 -50.22 19.36
C ALA A 32 49.56 -51.67 19.49
N THR A 33 48.71 -52.56 20.01
CA THR A 33 48.98 -54.00 20.09
C THR A 33 49.26 -54.59 18.70
N GLN A 34 48.38 -54.34 17.72
CA GLN A 34 48.58 -54.91 16.38
C GLN A 34 49.79 -54.31 15.66
N TYR A 35 50.05 -53.01 15.85
CA TYR A 35 51.24 -52.36 15.31
C TYR A 35 52.51 -53.02 15.85
N PHE A 36 52.59 -53.23 17.16
CA PHE A 36 53.77 -53.82 17.79
C PHE A 36 53.97 -55.28 17.35
N ALA A 37 52.90 -56.08 17.35
CA ALA A 37 52.94 -57.46 16.90
C ALA A 37 53.40 -57.59 15.43
N ALA A 38 52.93 -56.70 14.55
CA ALA A 38 53.39 -56.65 13.16
C ALA A 38 54.86 -56.20 13.04
N ALA A 39 55.28 -55.20 13.83
CA ALA A 39 56.64 -54.65 13.81
C ALA A 39 57.71 -55.67 14.24
N VAL A 40 57.34 -56.65 15.08
CA VAL A 40 58.23 -57.76 15.48
C VAL A 40 57.89 -59.07 14.76
N HIS A 41 57.15 -59.02 13.66
CA HIS A 41 56.80 -60.19 12.83
C HIS A 41 56.10 -61.33 13.56
N TYR A 42 55.23 -61.02 14.54
CA TYR A 42 54.40 -62.00 15.24
C TYR A 42 55.19 -63.14 15.91
N GLN A 43 56.38 -62.82 16.42
CA GLN A 43 57.27 -63.76 17.12
C GLN A 43 56.55 -64.52 18.26
N GLU A 44 56.96 -65.76 18.51
CA GLU A 44 56.37 -66.63 19.54
C GLU A 44 56.52 -66.05 20.96
N GLY A 45 57.52 -65.20 21.21
CA GLY A 45 57.73 -64.51 22.49
C GLY A 45 56.64 -63.50 22.87
N LEU A 46 55.66 -63.22 22.01
CA LEU A 46 54.52 -62.35 22.31
C LEU A 46 53.38 -63.04 23.08
N GLY A 47 53.45 -64.37 23.24
CA GLY A 47 52.41 -65.20 23.86
C GLY A 47 51.28 -65.59 22.90
N ASP A 48 50.23 -66.18 23.45
CA ASP A 48 49.09 -66.69 22.68
C ASP A 48 48.22 -65.57 22.09
N ALA A 49 47.87 -65.69 20.82
CA ALA A 49 46.96 -64.77 20.14
C ALA A 49 45.51 -65.03 20.57
N ALA A 50 44.71 -63.97 20.70
CA ALA A 50 43.30 -64.09 21.01
C ALA A 50 42.51 -64.78 19.88
N PHE A 51 42.89 -64.50 18.64
CA PHE A 51 42.38 -65.16 17.45
C PHE A 51 43.51 -65.39 16.46
N GLN A 52 43.54 -66.58 15.86
CA GLN A 52 44.51 -66.94 14.83
C GLN A 52 43.78 -67.35 13.55
N PHE A 53 44.05 -66.62 12.46
CA PHE A 53 43.52 -66.93 11.13
C PHE A 53 44.68 -67.35 10.21
N GLY A 54 44.82 -68.66 10.03
CA GLY A 54 45.92 -69.25 9.26
C GLY A 54 47.31 -69.07 9.92
N SER A 55 48.37 -69.23 9.13
CA SER A 55 49.77 -69.15 9.61
C SER A 55 50.35 -67.72 9.63
N ARG A 56 49.59 -66.70 9.19
CA ARG A 56 50.12 -65.35 8.97
C ARG A 56 49.42 -64.23 9.75
N ILE A 57 48.20 -64.44 10.26
CA ILE A 57 47.43 -63.39 10.93
C ILE A 57 47.13 -63.81 12.37
N ARG A 58 47.78 -63.16 13.33
CA ARG A 58 47.55 -63.32 14.77
C ARG A 58 47.00 -62.01 15.33
N ILE A 59 45.81 -62.06 15.92
CA ILE A 59 45.16 -60.91 16.55
C ILE A 59 45.31 -61.06 18.06
N TYR A 60 46.11 -60.17 18.67
CA TYR A 60 46.32 -60.08 20.11
C TYR A 60 45.28 -59.21 20.82
N GLN A 61 45.13 -59.41 22.14
CA GLN A 61 44.19 -58.67 22.97
C GLN A 61 44.54 -57.17 23.01
N PRO A 62 43.55 -56.25 23.03
CA PRO A 62 43.79 -54.81 22.98
C PRO A 62 44.80 -54.28 24.01
N PHE A 63 44.90 -54.89 25.19
CA PHE A 63 45.75 -54.42 26.29
C PHE A 63 47.10 -55.15 26.41
N SER A 64 47.42 -56.10 25.52
CA SER A 64 48.73 -56.78 25.50
C SER A 64 49.90 -55.80 25.35
N CYS A 65 49.69 -54.66 24.66
CA CYS A 65 50.64 -53.57 24.60
C CYS A 65 51.12 -53.06 25.97
N MET A 66 50.30 -53.14 27.02
CA MET A 66 50.70 -52.71 28.37
C MET A 66 51.67 -53.71 29.00
N GLN A 67 51.39 -55.00 28.87
CA GLN A 67 52.29 -56.06 29.36
C GLN A 67 53.64 -56.01 28.64
N TRP A 68 53.61 -55.91 27.32
CA TRP A 68 54.81 -55.79 26.49
C TRP A 68 55.59 -54.51 26.76
N ALA A 69 54.91 -53.41 27.08
CA ALA A 69 55.57 -52.22 27.55
C ALA A 69 56.32 -52.49 28.86
N PHE A 70 55.70 -53.08 29.87
CA PHE A 70 56.38 -53.41 31.14
C PHE A 70 57.59 -54.34 30.95
N GLU A 71 57.48 -55.34 30.09
CA GLU A 71 58.55 -56.31 29.84
C GLU A 71 59.73 -55.71 29.05
N TRP A 72 59.47 -54.78 28.12
CA TRP A 72 60.47 -54.32 27.15
C TRP A 72 60.74 -52.80 27.14
N ILE A 73 60.28 -52.05 28.13
CA ILE A 73 60.51 -50.58 28.24
C ILE A 73 62.00 -50.21 28.30
N GLY A 74 62.86 -51.11 28.79
CA GLY A 74 64.31 -50.93 28.87
C GLY A 74 65.11 -51.46 27.67
N ALA A 75 64.46 -52.01 26.64
CA ALA A 75 65.13 -52.60 25.50
C ALA A 75 65.87 -51.55 24.64
N LYS A 76 67.12 -51.83 24.25
CA LYS A 76 67.94 -50.96 23.40
C LYS A 76 67.87 -51.41 21.94
N GLY A 77 68.11 -50.47 21.00
CA GLY A 77 68.08 -50.75 19.56
C GLY A 77 66.67 -50.72 18.96
N LEU A 78 66.45 -51.47 17.86
CA LEU A 78 65.20 -51.45 17.08
C LEU A 78 63.96 -51.79 17.94
N LEU A 79 64.08 -52.75 18.85
CA LEU A 79 62.96 -53.17 19.71
C LEU A 79 62.46 -52.02 20.60
N GLY A 80 63.36 -51.25 21.22
CA GLY A 80 63.01 -50.07 22.01
C GLY A 80 62.31 -48.98 21.19
N THR A 81 62.67 -48.83 19.91
CA THR A 81 61.97 -47.90 19.00
C THR A 81 60.54 -48.36 18.66
N TYR A 82 60.29 -49.66 18.60
CA TYR A 82 58.93 -50.18 18.40
C TYR A 82 58.07 -50.07 19.66
N VAL A 83 58.64 -50.34 20.84
CA VAL A 83 57.95 -50.17 22.13
C VAL A 83 57.56 -48.71 22.37
N SER A 84 58.49 -47.77 22.13
CA SER A 84 58.18 -46.34 22.26
C SER A 84 57.10 -45.86 21.28
N ARG A 85 57.13 -46.29 20.01
CA ARG A 85 56.08 -45.96 19.04
C ARG A 85 54.72 -46.56 19.41
N MET A 86 54.70 -47.79 19.93
CA MET A 86 53.49 -48.42 20.46
C MET A 86 52.88 -47.57 21.60
N LEU A 87 53.70 -47.10 22.54
CA LEU A 87 53.25 -46.21 23.63
C LEU A 87 52.72 -44.87 23.10
N TRP A 88 53.37 -44.27 22.10
CA TRP A 88 52.89 -43.03 21.47
C TRP A 88 51.52 -43.20 20.79
N ILE A 89 51.22 -44.37 20.20
CA ILE A 89 49.90 -44.66 19.61
C ILE A 89 48.81 -44.69 20.70
N VAL A 90 49.08 -45.31 21.85
CA VAL A 90 48.16 -45.34 23.00
C VAL A 90 47.94 -43.93 23.57
N CYS A 91 49.02 -43.20 23.84
CA CYS A 91 48.95 -41.84 24.36
C CYS A 91 48.21 -40.90 23.40
N GLY A 92 48.49 -40.99 22.09
CA GLY A 92 47.81 -40.21 21.07
C GLY A 92 46.30 -40.49 21.02
N GLY A 93 45.90 -41.75 21.15
CA GLY A 93 44.49 -42.15 21.21
C GLY A 93 43.75 -41.64 22.45
N ILE A 94 44.40 -41.66 23.63
CA ILE A 94 43.85 -41.11 24.87
C ILE A 94 43.63 -39.59 24.73
N VAL A 95 44.64 -38.87 24.25
CA VAL A 95 44.55 -37.41 24.06
C VAL A 95 43.46 -37.05 23.06
N ALA A 96 43.36 -37.76 21.94
CA ALA A 96 42.29 -37.55 20.95
C ALA A 96 40.90 -37.79 21.54
N SER A 97 40.74 -38.80 22.38
CA SER A 97 39.47 -39.13 23.04
C SER A 97 39.05 -38.07 24.06
N ILE A 98 40.00 -37.53 24.83
CA ILE A 98 39.77 -36.42 25.77
C ILE A 98 39.40 -35.14 25.00
N ALA A 99 40.11 -34.82 23.92
CA ALA A 99 39.82 -33.66 23.09
C ALA A 99 38.43 -33.74 22.45
N ALA A 100 38.02 -34.92 21.97
CA ALA A 100 36.67 -35.15 21.45
C ALA A 100 35.59 -34.97 22.53
N GLY A 101 35.82 -35.51 23.73
CA GLY A 101 34.94 -35.33 24.89
C GLY A 101 34.79 -33.86 25.28
N PHE A 102 35.90 -33.12 25.37
CA PHE A 102 35.92 -31.70 25.68
C PHE A 102 35.22 -30.87 24.62
N THR A 103 35.41 -31.19 23.34
CA THR A 103 34.73 -30.52 22.21
C THR A 103 33.22 -30.74 22.27
N LEU A 104 32.76 -31.95 22.60
CA LEU A 104 31.33 -32.26 22.75
C LEU A 104 30.72 -31.55 23.97
N TYR A 105 31.47 -31.50 25.08
CA TYR A 105 31.07 -30.76 26.27
C TYR A 105 30.97 -29.26 25.98
N TYR A 106 31.99 -28.66 25.35
CA TYR A 106 32.02 -27.25 24.98
C TYR A 106 30.89 -26.89 24.00
N ARG A 107 30.67 -27.71 22.96
CA ARG A 107 29.54 -27.53 22.02
C ARG A 107 28.18 -27.63 22.70
N ARG A 108 28.05 -28.42 23.77
CA ARG A 108 26.81 -28.51 24.55
C ARG A 108 26.67 -27.35 25.51
N SER A 109 27.75 -26.90 26.14
CA SER A 109 27.75 -25.69 26.98
C SER A 109 27.28 -24.48 26.18
N LEU A 110 27.70 -24.37 24.92
CA LEU A 110 27.20 -23.36 23.97
C LEU A 110 25.73 -23.53 23.53
N LYS A 111 25.15 -24.74 23.69
CA LYS A 111 23.78 -25.09 23.27
C LYS A 111 22.79 -25.22 24.42
N THR A 112 23.26 -25.17 25.67
CA THR A 112 22.37 -25.16 26.81
C THR A 112 21.85 -23.74 26.90
N GLU A 113 20.80 -23.45 26.13
CA GLU A 113 19.96 -22.28 26.31
C GLU A 113 19.69 -22.17 27.81
N SER A 114 20.28 -21.15 28.40
CA SER A 114 20.04 -20.80 29.78
C SER A 114 18.54 -20.63 29.98
N HIS A 115 18.06 -20.96 31.17
CA HIS A 115 16.71 -20.63 31.62
C HIS A 115 16.59 -19.10 31.73
N ASP A 116 16.53 -18.41 30.59
CA ASP A 116 16.49 -16.96 30.39
C ASP A 116 15.05 -16.45 30.19
N GLU A 117 14.05 -17.22 30.60
CA GLU A 117 12.63 -16.90 30.40
C GLU A 117 11.84 -16.87 31.73
N LEU A 118 12.52 -16.72 32.87
CA LEU A 118 11.90 -16.73 34.21
C LEU A 118 10.78 -15.68 34.38
N HIS A 119 11.00 -14.47 33.86
CA HIS A 119 10.06 -13.35 33.96
C HIS A 119 9.34 -13.05 32.64
N GLY A 120 9.91 -13.46 31.51
CA GLY A 120 9.33 -13.28 30.19
C GLY A 120 10.27 -13.76 29.09
N SER A 121 9.67 -14.20 27.98
CA SER A 121 10.37 -14.78 26.83
C SER A 121 10.41 -13.86 25.60
N ALA A 122 10.00 -12.59 25.75
CA ALA A 122 10.02 -11.65 24.62
C ALA A 122 11.44 -11.45 24.10
N HIS A 123 11.61 -11.52 22.78
CA HIS A 123 12.87 -11.30 22.11
C HIS A 123 12.64 -10.68 20.73
N TRP A 124 13.67 -10.06 20.16
CA TRP A 124 13.59 -9.58 18.78
C TRP A 124 13.58 -10.74 17.79
N ALA A 125 12.77 -10.63 16.75
CA ALA A 125 12.71 -11.62 15.69
C ALA A 125 14.07 -11.83 15.02
N THR A 126 14.48 -13.09 14.87
CA THR A 126 15.67 -13.45 14.10
C THR A 126 15.36 -13.50 12.60
N GLU A 127 16.38 -13.51 11.75
CA GLU A 127 16.20 -13.68 10.29
C GLU A 127 15.32 -14.90 9.96
N ARG A 128 15.47 -16.01 10.69
CA ARG A 128 14.64 -17.21 10.50
C ARG A 128 13.19 -17.00 10.90
N ASP A 129 12.92 -16.20 11.92
CA ASP A 129 11.57 -15.90 12.35
C ASP A 129 10.87 -15.04 11.30
N VAL A 130 11.56 -14.02 10.79
CA VAL A 130 11.03 -13.16 9.71
C VAL A 130 10.80 -13.95 8.41
N GLN A 131 11.66 -14.93 8.09
CA GLN A 131 11.44 -15.88 6.98
C GLN A 131 10.23 -16.78 7.21
N LYS A 132 10.00 -17.29 8.44
CA LYS A 132 8.82 -18.08 8.79
C LYS A 132 7.53 -17.27 8.73
N MET A 133 7.60 -15.98 9.05
CA MET A 133 6.50 -15.03 8.88
C MET A 133 6.16 -14.75 7.40
N GLY A 134 6.96 -15.25 6.46
CA GLY A 134 6.75 -15.03 5.02
C GLY A 134 7.13 -13.62 4.53
N LEU A 135 7.79 -12.82 5.38
CA LEU A 135 8.09 -11.42 5.08
C LEU A 135 9.33 -11.23 4.21
N LEU A 136 10.26 -12.20 4.20
CA LEU A 136 11.52 -12.14 3.45
C LEU A 136 11.59 -13.19 2.35
N SER A 137 12.31 -12.86 1.27
CA SER A 137 12.65 -13.83 0.24
C SER A 137 13.89 -14.62 0.67
N TYR A 138 13.87 -15.94 0.51
CA TYR A 138 15.01 -16.79 0.88
C TYR A 138 15.07 -18.05 0.03
N GLU A 139 16.23 -18.70 0.02
CA GLU A 139 16.45 -19.98 -0.65
C GLU A 139 16.76 -21.06 0.38
N ARG A 140 16.17 -22.25 0.22
CA ARG A 140 16.38 -23.37 1.13
C ARG A 140 16.53 -24.68 0.37
N TRP A 141 17.55 -25.44 0.74
CA TRP A 141 17.69 -26.83 0.29
C TRP A 141 16.68 -27.72 1.01
N GLU A 142 15.79 -28.35 0.27
CA GLU A 142 14.75 -29.25 0.78
C GLU A 142 14.88 -30.65 0.17
N GLY A 143 14.48 -31.65 0.94
CA GLY A 143 14.53 -33.07 0.56
C GLY A 143 15.62 -33.88 1.27
N PRO A 144 15.62 -35.21 1.06
CA PRO A 144 16.65 -36.11 1.59
C PRO A 144 18.04 -35.70 1.11
N VAL A 145 19.09 -35.96 1.90
CA VAL A 145 20.48 -35.53 1.61
C VAL A 145 20.93 -35.91 0.19
N TRP A 146 20.51 -37.08 -0.31
CA TRP A 146 20.84 -37.60 -1.66
C TRP A 146 19.98 -37.05 -2.81
N ARG A 147 18.94 -36.24 -2.54
CA ARG A 147 18.05 -35.61 -3.54
C ARG A 147 17.62 -34.21 -3.11
N ARG A 148 18.53 -33.43 -2.51
CA ARG A 148 18.23 -32.05 -2.13
C ARG A 148 18.00 -31.19 -3.37
N ARG A 149 16.92 -30.42 -3.37
CA ARG A 149 16.66 -29.38 -4.37
C ARG A 149 16.63 -28.02 -3.69
N LEU A 150 17.21 -27.03 -4.34
CA LEU A 150 17.15 -25.65 -3.89
C LEU A 150 15.78 -25.09 -4.25
N LYS A 151 15.00 -24.72 -3.25
CA LYS A 151 13.69 -24.09 -3.43
C LYS A 151 13.77 -22.61 -3.07
N ARG A 152 13.20 -21.76 -3.93
CA ARG A 152 13.16 -20.31 -3.76
C ARG A 152 11.80 -19.91 -3.20
N TYR A 153 11.80 -19.18 -2.09
CA TYR A 153 10.64 -18.57 -1.48
C TYR A 153 10.72 -17.07 -1.72
N LYS A 154 9.71 -16.49 -2.38
CA LYS A 154 9.68 -15.06 -2.73
C LYS A 154 8.60 -14.37 -1.90
N ALA A 155 8.99 -13.35 -1.13
CA ALA A 155 8.05 -12.46 -0.47
C ALA A 155 7.39 -11.55 -1.52
N THR A 156 6.06 -11.42 -1.45
CA THR A 156 5.23 -10.64 -2.37
C THR A 156 4.20 -9.81 -1.60
N GLY A 157 3.36 -9.04 -2.30
CA GLY A 157 2.32 -8.23 -1.65
C GLY A 157 2.81 -6.86 -1.18
N LEU A 158 2.26 -6.40 -0.05
CA LEU A 158 2.40 -5.04 0.48
C LEU A 158 3.81 -4.78 0.99
N TYR A 159 4.32 -3.57 0.79
CA TYR A 159 5.63 -3.18 1.29
C TYR A 159 5.54 -2.72 2.74
N VAL A 160 6.35 -3.33 3.61
CA VAL A 160 6.32 -3.09 5.06
C VAL A 160 7.50 -2.21 5.47
N GLY A 161 8.71 -2.63 5.11
CA GLY A 161 9.96 -1.97 5.50
C GLY A 161 11.19 -2.76 5.07
N LEU A 162 12.31 -2.50 5.74
CA LEU A 162 13.59 -3.16 5.48
C LEU A 162 14.06 -3.93 6.72
N PHE A 163 14.73 -5.05 6.52
CA PHE A 163 15.32 -5.86 7.58
C PHE A 163 16.78 -6.22 7.24
N ASP A 164 17.66 -6.08 8.23
CA ASP A 164 19.08 -6.39 8.08
C ASP A 164 19.30 -7.90 8.28
N THR A 165 19.69 -8.59 7.22
CA THR A 165 19.98 -10.03 7.23
C THR A 165 21.48 -10.29 7.22
N SER A 166 21.88 -11.54 7.45
CA SER A 166 23.27 -11.99 7.26
C SER A 166 23.81 -11.77 5.83
N SER A 167 22.91 -11.71 4.84
CA SER A 167 23.23 -11.44 3.43
C SER A 167 23.16 -9.96 3.03
N GLY A 168 22.87 -9.07 3.98
CA GLY A 168 22.65 -7.65 3.74
C GLY A 168 21.20 -7.22 3.97
N ARG A 169 20.88 -5.98 3.62
CA ARG A 169 19.55 -5.40 3.83
C ARG A 169 18.54 -5.91 2.80
N GLN A 170 17.42 -6.44 3.26
CA GLN A 170 16.36 -6.97 2.40
C GLN A 170 15.02 -6.26 2.67
N VAL A 171 14.14 -6.28 1.66
CA VAL A 171 12.79 -5.71 1.76
C VAL A 171 11.83 -6.72 2.38
N MET A 172 11.07 -6.28 3.38
CA MET A 172 9.96 -7.02 3.95
C MET A 172 8.68 -6.77 3.15
N ARG A 173 8.03 -7.85 2.70
CA ARG A 173 6.75 -7.79 1.98
C ARG A 173 5.72 -8.73 2.59
N TYR A 174 4.48 -8.27 2.70
CA TYR A 174 3.38 -9.00 3.30
C TYR A 174 2.35 -9.41 2.25
N SER A 175 2.20 -10.71 2.03
CA SER A 175 1.29 -11.29 1.01
C SER A 175 0.03 -11.93 1.58
N ASP A 176 -0.08 -12.02 2.90
CA ASP A 176 -1.26 -12.61 3.54
C ASP A 176 -2.51 -11.78 3.19
N PRO A 177 -3.69 -12.41 2.98
CA PRO A 177 -4.93 -11.68 2.77
C PRO A 177 -5.40 -10.83 3.96
N ALA A 178 -4.87 -11.05 5.16
CA ALA A 178 -5.21 -10.29 6.35
C ALA A 178 -4.84 -8.80 6.28
N HIS A 179 -5.45 -8.04 7.17
CA HIS A 179 -5.41 -6.58 7.18
C HIS A 179 -4.15 -6.04 7.88
N VAL A 180 -3.73 -4.84 7.47
CA VAL A 180 -2.53 -4.17 7.98
C VAL A 180 -2.89 -2.83 8.60
N LEU A 181 -2.42 -2.57 9.82
CA LEU A 181 -2.53 -1.29 10.51
C LEU A 181 -1.15 -0.63 10.60
N CYS A 182 -1.04 0.64 10.19
CA CYS A 182 0.17 1.42 10.32
C CYS A 182 -0.07 2.63 11.22
N GLU A 183 0.58 2.62 12.37
CA GLU A 183 0.63 3.69 13.36
C GLU A 183 1.82 4.59 13.06
N ALA A 184 1.55 5.72 12.43
CA ALA A 184 2.58 6.60 11.89
C ALA A 184 2.22 8.07 12.09
N PRO A 185 2.90 8.80 13.00
CA PRO A 185 2.63 10.21 13.25
C PRO A 185 2.79 11.09 12.00
N SER A 186 2.25 12.29 12.03
CA SER A 186 2.43 13.28 10.98
C SER A 186 3.90 13.53 10.63
N ARG A 187 4.22 13.63 9.34
CA ARG A 187 5.58 13.81 8.78
C ARG A 187 6.59 12.70 9.12
N SER A 188 6.11 11.51 9.51
CA SER A 188 6.99 10.37 9.86
C SER A 188 7.46 9.54 8.66
N GLY A 189 6.95 9.81 7.45
CA GLY A 189 7.35 9.13 6.21
C GLY A 189 6.42 8.01 5.73
N LYS A 190 5.22 7.85 6.29
CA LYS A 190 4.25 6.81 5.86
C LYS A 190 3.92 6.83 4.35
N GLY A 191 3.78 8.02 3.76
CA GLY A 191 3.47 8.19 2.34
C GLY A 191 4.61 7.70 1.43
N VAL A 192 5.83 8.18 1.68
CA VAL A 192 7.02 7.85 0.88
C VAL A 192 7.51 6.41 1.07
N GLY A 193 7.12 5.76 2.17
CA GLY A 193 7.44 4.37 2.44
C GLY A 193 6.34 3.43 1.98
N PRO A 194 5.58 2.82 2.91
CA PRO A 194 4.66 1.72 2.59
C PRO A 194 3.57 2.06 1.58
N VAL A 195 3.04 3.30 1.56
CA VAL A 195 1.93 3.68 0.66
C VAL A 195 2.38 3.70 -0.81
N ILE A 196 3.30 4.61 -1.17
CA ILE A 196 3.73 4.80 -2.56
C ILE A 196 4.40 3.54 -3.11
N THR A 197 5.25 2.87 -2.33
CA THR A 197 5.95 1.66 -2.80
C THR A 197 4.99 0.49 -3.06
N THR A 198 3.94 0.36 -2.25
CA THR A 198 2.87 -0.62 -2.50
C THR A 198 2.10 -0.27 -3.77
N LEU A 199 1.65 0.97 -3.94
CA LEU A 199 0.90 1.38 -5.14
C LEU A 199 1.73 1.23 -6.43
N LEU A 200 3.04 1.49 -6.37
CA LEU A 200 3.99 1.31 -7.49
C LEU A 200 4.37 -0.16 -7.79
N SER A 201 3.76 -1.14 -7.11
CA SER A 201 4.13 -2.55 -7.28
C SER A 201 2.98 -3.53 -7.19
N TYR A 202 1.85 -3.15 -6.60
CA TYR A 202 0.70 -4.02 -6.40
C TYR A 202 0.03 -4.32 -7.75
N PRO A 203 -0.07 -5.58 -8.18
CA PRO A 203 -0.52 -5.91 -9.54
C PRO A 203 -2.05 -5.88 -9.70
N GLU A 204 -2.80 -6.04 -8.62
CA GLU A 204 -4.27 -6.12 -8.63
C GLU A 204 -4.90 -4.73 -8.39
N SER A 205 -6.22 -4.72 -8.19
CA SER A 205 -6.99 -3.50 -7.98
C SER A 205 -6.65 -2.80 -6.65
N THR A 206 -6.74 -1.47 -6.64
CA THR A 206 -6.53 -0.63 -5.47
C THR A 206 -7.63 0.42 -5.37
N ALA A 207 -8.21 0.62 -4.18
CA ALA A 207 -9.04 1.75 -3.86
C ALA A 207 -8.35 2.59 -2.77
N THR A 208 -7.90 3.79 -3.13
CA THR A 208 -7.05 4.62 -2.28
C THR A 208 -7.75 5.91 -1.88
N ASN A 209 -7.91 6.16 -0.59
CA ASN A 209 -8.26 7.49 -0.07
C ASN A 209 -7.01 8.37 -0.03
N ASP A 210 -6.99 9.42 -0.84
CA ASP A 210 -5.83 10.28 -1.10
C ASP A 210 -6.13 11.75 -0.73
N ILE A 211 -5.86 12.11 0.53
CA ILE A 211 -6.13 13.44 1.09
C ILE A 211 -5.24 14.54 0.46
N LYS A 212 -4.24 14.20 -0.35
CA LYS A 212 -3.33 15.20 -0.94
C LYS A 212 -3.24 15.15 -2.46
N GLY A 213 -3.77 14.10 -3.09
CA GLY A 213 -3.53 13.81 -4.50
C GLY A 213 -2.12 13.30 -4.80
N GLU A 214 -1.24 13.19 -3.79
CA GLU A 214 0.16 12.76 -3.95
C GLU A 214 0.24 11.30 -4.42
N ASN A 215 -0.66 10.44 -3.93
CA ASN A 215 -0.68 9.03 -4.30
C ASN A 215 -1.07 8.89 -5.76
N PHE A 216 -2.14 9.57 -6.19
CA PHE A 216 -2.53 9.61 -7.60
C PHE A 216 -1.37 10.13 -8.46
N GLU A 217 -0.79 11.27 -8.09
CA GLU A 217 0.21 11.95 -8.90
C GLU A 217 1.48 11.13 -9.13
N LEU A 218 1.95 10.42 -8.10
CA LEU A 218 3.20 9.67 -8.14
C LEU A 218 3.03 8.23 -8.63
N THR A 219 1.81 7.67 -8.62
CA THR A 219 1.65 6.23 -8.84
C THR A 219 0.73 5.88 -10.00
N SER A 220 -0.20 6.76 -10.37
CA SER A 220 -1.16 6.50 -11.46
C SER A 220 -0.50 6.29 -12.82
N GLY A 221 0.57 7.03 -13.13
CA GLY A 221 1.31 6.90 -14.39
C GLY A 221 1.85 5.49 -14.59
N PHE A 222 2.62 4.99 -13.61
CA PHE A 222 3.11 3.62 -13.61
C PHE A 222 1.97 2.61 -13.68
N ARG A 223 0.96 2.75 -12.82
CA ARG A 223 -0.16 1.80 -12.76
C ARG A 223 -0.92 1.74 -14.10
N HIS A 224 -1.10 2.87 -14.78
CA HIS A 224 -1.69 2.92 -16.12
C HIS A 224 -0.83 2.17 -17.15
N THR A 225 0.47 2.48 -17.21
CA THR A 225 1.41 1.80 -18.13
C THR A 225 1.59 0.31 -17.85
N ALA A 226 1.36 -0.11 -16.60
CA ALA A 226 1.37 -1.50 -16.17
C ALA A 226 0.07 -2.26 -16.53
N GLY A 227 -0.88 -1.62 -17.22
CA GLY A 227 -2.10 -2.24 -17.70
C GLY A 227 -3.31 -2.11 -16.77
N THR A 228 -3.18 -1.38 -15.66
CA THR A 228 -4.33 -1.12 -14.79
C THR A 228 -5.16 0.06 -15.29
N LEU A 229 -6.46 -0.03 -15.08
CA LEU A 229 -7.41 1.02 -15.39
C LEU A 229 -7.39 2.06 -14.26
N VAL A 230 -7.03 3.32 -14.54
CA VAL A 230 -6.88 4.35 -13.51
C VAL A 230 -8.14 5.23 -13.44
N ILE A 231 -8.76 5.28 -12.26
CA ILE A 231 -9.90 6.16 -11.97
C ILE A 231 -9.46 7.18 -10.91
N ARG A 232 -9.65 8.47 -11.19
CA ARG A 232 -9.54 9.55 -10.19
C ARG A 232 -10.93 10.10 -9.93
N PHE A 233 -11.44 9.98 -8.72
CA PHE A 233 -12.63 10.71 -8.28
C PHE A 233 -12.21 11.86 -7.36
N ASP A 234 -12.60 13.07 -7.72
CA ASP A 234 -12.37 14.29 -6.95
C ASP A 234 -13.68 15.09 -6.96
N PRO A 235 -14.45 15.05 -5.86
CA PRO A 235 -15.76 15.71 -5.78
C PRO A 235 -15.69 17.23 -5.96
N THR A 236 -14.52 17.83 -5.73
CA THR A 236 -14.24 19.27 -5.84
C THR A 236 -13.62 19.68 -7.16
N ALA A 237 -13.43 18.74 -8.10
CA ALA A 237 -12.86 19.06 -9.39
C ALA A 237 -13.73 20.09 -10.13
N LEU A 238 -13.14 21.27 -10.39
CA LEU A 238 -13.72 22.30 -11.25
C LEU A 238 -13.67 21.90 -12.74
N ASP A 239 -12.78 20.96 -13.06
CA ASP A 239 -12.25 20.70 -14.39
C ASP A 239 -13.02 19.62 -15.16
N GLN A 240 -14.27 19.91 -15.55
CA GLN A 240 -14.76 19.36 -16.83
C GLN A 240 -14.35 20.25 -18.02
N LYS A 241 -13.78 21.44 -17.76
CA LYS A 241 -13.19 22.38 -18.72
C LYS A 241 -11.90 22.98 -18.15
N SER A 242 -10.77 22.27 -18.19
CA SER A 242 -9.50 22.88 -17.78
C SER A 242 -9.00 23.86 -18.86
N ILE A 243 -9.35 25.13 -18.71
CA ILE A 243 -8.71 26.26 -19.41
C ILE A 243 -7.52 26.78 -18.59
N ASP A 244 -7.23 26.20 -17.41
CA ASP A 244 -6.54 26.93 -16.31
C ASP A 244 -5.20 26.33 -15.89
N GLY A 245 -4.77 25.18 -16.46
CA GLY A 245 -3.36 24.72 -16.58
C GLY A 245 -2.54 24.66 -15.28
N LYS A 246 -3.21 24.74 -14.14
CA LYS A 246 -2.74 24.31 -12.82
C LYS A 246 -2.97 22.82 -12.66
N SER A 247 -4.07 22.31 -13.20
CA SER A 247 -4.32 20.88 -13.29
C SER A 247 -3.61 20.32 -14.52
N ARG A 248 -2.68 19.38 -14.31
CA ARG A 248 -2.47 18.31 -15.29
C ARG A 248 -3.87 17.83 -15.67
N TYR A 249 -4.17 17.67 -16.97
CA TYR A 249 -5.50 17.51 -17.58
C TYR A 249 -6.26 16.25 -17.11
N ASN A 250 -6.40 16.08 -15.81
CA ASN A 250 -6.84 14.89 -15.11
C ASN A 250 -8.28 15.17 -14.69
N VAL A 251 -9.19 15.25 -15.65
CA VAL A 251 -10.64 15.37 -15.40
C VAL A 251 -11.01 14.29 -14.39
N ALA A 252 -11.74 14.66 -13.33
CA ALA A 252 -12.18 13.70 -12.32
C ALA A 252 -13.37 12.90 -12.84
N ALA A 253 -13.40 11.59 -12.57
CA ALA A 253 -14.57 10.73 -12.69
C ALA A 253 -15.76 11.31 -11.92
N CYS A 254 -16.96 11.14 -12.45
CA CYS A 254 -18.20 11.39 -11.73
C CYS A 254 -18.72 10.08 -11.14
N TRP A 255 -19.31 10.18 -9.96
CA TRP A 255 -19.97 9.04 -9.32
C TRP A 255 -21.27 9.52 -8.67
N ASN A 256 -22.38 8.98 -9.16
CA ASN A 256 -23.71 9.22 -8.62
C ASN A 256 -24.15 8.03 -7.78
N ALA A 257 -24.34 8.26 -6.48
CA ALA A 257 -24.76 7.22 -5.55
C ALA A 257 -26.12 6.58 -5.92
N LEU A 258 -27.02 7.33 -6.57
CA LEU A 258 -28.31 6.79 -7.03
C LEU A 258 -28.16 5.78 -8.17
N ASP A 259 -27.05 5.79 -8.91
CA ASP A 259 -26.78 4.82 -9.98
C ASP A 259 -26.35 3.45 -9.45
N GLU A 260 -26.00 3.33 -8.17
CA GLU A 260 -25.73 2.04 -7.52
C GLU A 260 -27.01 1.28 -7.12
N ILE A 261 -28.18 1.93 -7.16
CA ILE A 261 -29.48 1.31 -6.82
C ILE A 261 -29.92 0.40 -7.97
N ARG A 262 -30.10 -0.89 -7.68
CA ARG A 262 -30.63 -1.89 -8.61
C ARG A 262 -32.15 -1.76 -8.77
N THR A 263 -32.58 -0.78 -9.55
CA THR A 263 -33.99 -0.60 -9.89
C THR A 263 -34.56 -1.83 -10.60
N PHE A 264 -35.85 -2.07 -10.44
CA PHE A 264 -36.61 -3.18 -11.03
C PHE A 264 -36.13 -4.55 -10.54
N THR A 265 -35.62 -4.62 -9.30
CA THR A 265 -35.20 -5.86 -8.63
C THR A 265 -35.66 -5.84 -7.18
N GLU A 266 -35.67 -7.01 -6.52
CA GLU A 266 -36.00 -7.14 -5.08
C GLU A 266 -35.01 -6.41 -4.14
N TYR A 267 -33.89 -5.90 -4.66
CA TYR A 267 -32.86 -5.24 -3.88
C TYR A 267 -32.97 -3.71 -3.82
N ASP A 268 -33.86 -3.09 -4.59
CA ASP A 268 -33.92 -1.62 -4.70
C ASP A 268 -34.18 -0.92 -3.36
N VAL A 269 -35.11 -1.44 -2.56
CA VAL A 269 -35.41 -0.94 -1.22
C VAL A 269 -34.19 -1.05 -0.32
N MET A 270 -33.50 -2.18 -0.33
CA MET A 270 -32.28 -2.39 0.46
C MET A 270 -31.17 -1.41 0.04
N ASP A 271 -30.96 -1.23 -1.26
CA ASP A 271 -29.94 -0.32 -1.79
C ASP A 271 -30.28 1.15 -1.43
N ALA A 272 -31.56 1.54 -1.50
CA ALA A 272 -32.03 2.87 -1.11
C ALA A 272 -31.94 3.11 0.40
N GLN A 273 -32.22 2.10 1.22
CA GLN A 273 -32.02 2.14 2.67
C GLN A 273 -30.54 2.34 3.01
N ASN A 274 -29.63 1.60 2.36
CA ASN A 274 -28.19 1.78 2.55
C ASN A 274 -27.74 3.22 2.25
N LEU A 275 -28.27 3.82 1.18
CA LEU A 275 -28.02 5.22 0.83
C LEU A 275 -28.59 6.19 1.86
N ALA A 276 -29.87 6.01 2.24
CA ALA A 276 -30.53 6.84 3.23
C ALA A 276 -29.82 6.79 4.58
N GLN A 277 -29.34 5.62 5.00
CA GLN A 277 -28.61 5.44 6.27
C GLN A 277 -27.31 6.24 6.26
N ALA A 278 -26.52 6.12 5.19
CA ALA A 278 -25.26 6.84 5.05
C ALA A 278 -25.44 8.37 4.97
N ILE A 279 -26.56 8.86 4.44
CA ILE A 279 -26.89 10.29 4.39
C ILE A 279 -27.39 10.79 5.75
N ALA A 280 -28.25 10.02 6.43
CA ALA A 280 -28.84 10.41 7.70
C ALA A 280 -27.80 10.45 8.83
N ASP A 281 -26.85 9.50 8.83
CA ASP A 281 -25.73 9.42 9.79
C ASP A 281 -24.36 9.67 9.13
N PRO A 282 -24.05 10.93 8.78
CA PRO A 282 -22.83 11.30 8.07
C PRO A 282 -21.57 11.21 8.94
N ASP A 283 -21.67 10.99 10.26
CA ASP A 283 -20.51 10.87 11.17
C ASP A 283 -20.37 9.47 11.79
N GLY A 284 -21.38 8.59 11.66
CA GLY A 284 -21.32 7.23 12.19
C GLY A 284 -21.60 7.14 13.68
N GLN A 285 -22.42 8.06 14.20
CA GLN A 285 -22.78 8.10 15.61
C GLN A 285 -23.98 7.21 15.95
N GLY A 286 -24.62 6.61 14.94
CA GLY A 286 -25.84 5.84 15.09
C GLY A 286 -27.10 6.68 14.89
N MET A 287 -28.26 6.03 15.06
CA MET A 287 -29.59 6.60 14.82
C MET A 287 -30.41 6.73 16.12
N ASP A 288 -29.76 6.94 17.26
CA ASP A 288 -30.42 7.02 18.57
C ASP A 288 -31.31 8.26 18.70
N ASP A 289 -31.07 9.29 17.89
CA ASP A 289 -31.94 10.43 17.74
C ASP A 289 -33.15 10.09 16.87
N HIS A 290 -34.35 10.21 17.45
CA HIS A 290 -35.64 9.99 16.78
C HIS A 290 -35.76 10.75 15.44
N TRP A 291 -35.15 11.93 15.34
CA TRP A 291 -35.16 12.73 14.11
C TRP A 291 -34.32 12.12 12.98
N VAL A 292 -33.22 11.44 13.32
CA VAL A 292 -32.34 10.76 12.35
C VAL A 292 -33.04 9.52 11.82
N SER A 293 -33.66 8.72 12.69
CA SER A 293 -34.44 7.53 12.30
C SER A 293 -35.62 7.89 11.39
N THR A 294 -36.37 8.93 11.75
CA THR A 294 -37.51 9.38 10.94
C THR A 294 -37.06 9.97 9.60
N SER A 295 -35.95 10.72 9.58
CA SER A 295 -35.37 11.24 8.33
C SER A 295 -34.89 10.14 7.40
N TYR A 296 -34.35 9.04 7.96
CA TYR A 296 -33.94 7.86 7.21
C TYR A 296 -35.11 7.16 6.49
N GLU A 297 -36.23 6.94 7.18
CA GLU A 297 -37.44 6.32 6.59
C GLU A 297 -38.02 7.16 5.45
N PHE A 298 -38.05 8.49 5.65
CA PHE A 298 -38.49 9.44 4.63
C PHE A 298 -37.54 9.46 3.43
N LEU A 299 -36.23 9.61 3.67
CA LEU A 299 -35.20 9.64 2.61
C LEU A 299 -35.22 8.37 1.76
N THR A 300 -35.45 7.20 2.36
CA THR A 300 -35.55 5.93 1.62
C THR A 300 -36.63 5.98 0.54
N GLY A 301 -37.85 6.38 0.89
CA GLY A 301 -38.95 6.50 -0.07
C GLY A 301 -38.73 7.63 -1.08
N LEU A 302 -38.15 8.75 -0.65
CA LEU A 302 -37.85 9.87 -1.54
C LEU A 302 -36.79 9.52 -2.59
N ILE A 303 -35.71 8.85 -2.18
CA ILE A 303 -34.64 8.38 -3.07
C ILE A 303 -35.20 7.46 -4.15
N LEU A 304 -36.05 6.50 -3.76
CA LEU A 304 -36.72 5.61 -4.71
C LEU A 304 -37.62 6.39 -5.66
N HIS A 305 -38.46 7.30 -5.14
CA HIS A 305 -39.32 8.14 -5.97
C HIS A 305 -38.51 8.89 -7.04
N VAL A 306 -37.43 9.55 -6.64
CA VAL A 306 -36.55 10.30 -7.55
C VAL A 306 -35.88 9.38 -8.56
N LYS A 307 -35.37 8.22 -8.12
CA LYS A 307 -34.69 7.27 -9.00
C LYS A 307 -35.62 6.69 -10.07
N TYR A 308 -36.86 6.37 -9.72
CA TYR A 308 -37.83 5.82 -10.67
C TYR A 308 -38.47 6.89 -11.56
N TYR A 309 -38.97 7.97 -10.96
CA TYR A 309 -39.93 8.88 -11.60
C TYR A 309 -39.31 10.21 -12.10
N GLU A 310 -38.44 10.83 -11.31
CA GLU A 310 -37.95 12.19 -11.62
C GLU A 310 -36.88 12.21 -12.73
N ARG A 311 -36.73 13.38 -13.36
CA ARG A 311 -35.77 13.57 -14.47
C ARG A 311 -34.33 13.61 -13.98
N ASP A 312 -34.07 14.33 -12.90
CA ASP A 312 -32.76 14.41 -12.26
C ASP A 312 -32.64 13.29 -11.22
N LYS A 313 -31.96 12.21 -11.60
CA LYS A 313 -31.80 10.99 -10.79
C LYS A 313 -30.52 11.03 -9.96
N SER A 314 -30.26 12.15 -9.29
CA SER A 314 -29.09 12.38 -8.45
C SER A 314 -29.48 12.79 -7.03
N LEU A 315 -28.51 12.85 -6.11
CA LEU A 315 -28.75 13.40 -4.76
C LEU A 315 -29.08 14.90 -4.80
N THR A 316 -28.62 15.62 -5.82
CA THR A 316 -29.08 16.98 -6.11
C THR A 316 -30.57 16.96 -6.44
N GLY A 317 -31.00 16.06 -7.33
CA GLY A 317 -32.40 15.82 -7.68
C GLY A 317 -33.29 15.58 -6.46
N VAL A 318 -32.84 14.73 -5.53
CA VAL A 318 -33.51 14.46 -4.25
C VAL A 318 -33.72 15.74 -3.44
N SER A 319 -32.67 16.56 -3.31
CA SER A 319 -32.78 17.82 -2.58
C SER A 319 -33.68 18.84 -3.28
N THR A 320 -33.55 18.96 -4.61
CA THR A 320 -34.35 19.90 -5.41
C THR A 320 -35.82 19.55 -5.42
N TYR A 321 -36.19 18.26 -5.37
CA TYR A 321 -37.59 17.84 -5.28
C TYR A 321 -38.24 18.36 -3.98
N MET A 322 -37.55 18.28 -2.85
CA MET A 322 -38.06 18.85 -1.57
C MET A 322 -38.12 20.38 -1.55
N ALA A 323 -37.49 21.03 -2.52
CA ALA A 323 -37.41 22.49 -2.66
C ALA A 323 -38.10 22.99 -3.93
N ASP A 324 -38.88 22.15 -4.60
CA ASP A 324 -39.57 22.50 -5.83
C ASP A 324 -40.60 23.60 -5.54
N PRO A 325 -40.50 24.78 -6.18
CA PRO A 325 -41.39 25.90 -5.92
C PRO A 325 -42.84 25.65 -6.37
N SER A 326 -43.10 24.58 -7.13
CA SER A 326 -44.46 24.18 -7.48
C SER A 326 -45.24 23.59 -6.31
N PHE A 327 -44.57 23.21 -5.22
CA PHE A 327 -45.23 22.78 -3.99
C PHE A 327 -45.50 23.98 -3.08
N GLU A 328 -46.76 24.43 -3.03
CA GLU A 328 -47.19 25.48 -2.09
C GLU A 328 -47.27 24.95 -0.65
N ASP A 329 -47.59 23.66 -0.51
CA ASP A 329 -47.65 22.91 0.75
C ASP A 329 -46.84 21.61 0.60
N PRO A 330 -45.96 21.26 1.56
CA PRO A 330 -45.31 19.95 1.60
C PRO A 330 -46.23 18.75 1.40
N GLU A 331 -47.53 18.82 1.75
CA GLU A 331 -48.47 17.72 1.48
C GLU A 331 -48.59 17.37 0.00
N GLN A 332 -48.53 18.37 -0.89
CA GLN A 332 -48.59 18.17 -2.35
C GLN A 332 -47.44 17.29 -2.86
N MET A 333 -46.26 17.44 -2.26
CA MET A 333 -45.08 16.63 -2.57
C MET A 333 -45.34 15.14 -2.29
N PHE A 334 -45.91 14.82 -1.12
CA PHE A 334 -46.21 13.44 -0.73
C PHE A 334 -47.38 12.87 -1.54
N LEU A 335 -48.39 13.69 -1.87
CA LEU A 335 -49.48 13.27 -2.75
C LEU A 335 -48.98 12.94 -4.15
N ARG A 336 -48.05 13.73 -4.72
CA ARG A 336 -47.39 13.41 -5.98
C ARG A 336 -46.59 12.11 -5.90
N MET A 337 -45.91 11.84 -4.77
CA MET A 337 -45.24 10.55 -4.56
C MET A 337 -46.21 9.37 -4.58
N LEU A 338 -47.43 9.54 -4.06
CA LEU A 338 -48.48 8.50 -4.03
C LEU A 338 -49.18 8.29 -5.36
N GLN A 339 -49.26 9.32 -6.19
CA GLN A 339 -49.94 9.28 -7.50
C GLN A 339 -49.00 8.93 -8.66
N ALA A 340 -47.69 8.99 -8.44
CA ALA A 340 -46.70 8.65 -9.45
C ALA A 340 -46.75 7.16 -9.82
N GLU A 341 -46.67 6.88 -11.12
CA GLU A 341 -46.44 5.54 -11.67
C GLU A 341 -44.93 5.29 -11.74
N HIS A 342 -44.40 4.47 -10.83
CA HIS A 342 -42.99 4.08 -10.78
C HIS A 342 -42.70 2.86 -11.67
N ASP A 343 -43.69 1.99 -11.85
CA ASP A 343 -43.68 0.82 -12.74
C ASP A 343 -44.70 1.04 -13.87
N THR A 344 -44.31 1.85 -14.86
CA THR A 344 -45.23 2.29 -15.92
C THR A 344 -45.77 1.14 -16.78
N ASP A 345 -44.95 0.10 -16.99
CA ASP A 345 -45.28 -1.09 -17.78
C ASP A 345 -45.88 -2.23 -16.93
N GLY A 346 -45.82 -2.13 -15.60
CA GLY A 346 -46.35 -3.14 -14.69
C GLY A 346 -45.51 -4.40 -14.64
N SER A 347 -44.23 -4.31 -15.03
CA SER A 347 -43.32 -5.45 -15.18
C SER A 347 -42.95 -6.12 -13.86
N ILE A 348 -42.99 -5.38 -12.75
CA ILE A 348 -42.65 -5.90 -11.42
C ILE A 348 -43.87 -6.52 -10.73
N GLY A 349 -45.07 -6.06 -11.09
CA GLY A 349 -46.32 -6.59 -10.53
C GLY A 349 -46.48 -6.28 -9.05
N TRP A 350 -46.04 -5.10 -8.60
CA TRP A 350 -46.19 -4.65 -7.21
C TRP A 350 -47.65 -4.69 -6.75
N ARG A 351 -47.84 -4.91 -5.45
CA ARG A 351 -49.15 -4.91 -4.80
C ARG A 351 -49.21 -3.90 -3.67
N ASP A 352 -50.36 -3.28 -3.51
CA ASP A 352 -50.62 -2.39 -2.39
C ASP A 352 -50.88 -3.18 -1.09
N SER A 353 -51.09 -2.46 0.02
CA SER A 353 -51.35 -3.05 1.34
C SER A 353 -52.65 -3.89 1.39
N ALA A 354 -53.55 -3.73 0.43
CA ALA A 354 -54.78 -4.50 0.29
C ALA A 354 -54.63 -5.67 -0.71
N GLY A 355 -53.44 -5.85 -1.29
CA GLY A 355 -53.13 -6.92 -2.24
C GLY A 355 -53.52 -6.60 -3.69
N HIS A 356 -53.99 -5.39 -4.00
CA HIS A 356 -54.33 -5.00 -5.37
C HIS A 356 -53.07 -4.65 -6.18
N PRO A 357 -53.02 -4.92 -7.49
CA PRO A 357 -51.94 -4.45 -8.35
C PRO A 357 -51.78 -2.93 -8.27
N THR A 358 -50.55 -2.47 -8.11
CA THR A 358 -50.21 -1.04 -8.07
C THR A 358 -49.01 -0.76 -8.96
N LYS A 359 -49.02 0.41 -9.60
CA LYS A 359 -47.86 0.94 -10.33
C LYS A 359 -47.00 1.87 -9.49
N THR A 360 -47.47 2.26 -8.32
CA THR A 360 -46.71 3.06 -7.36
C THR A 360 -45.87 2.13 -6.50
N HIS A 361 -44.58 2.44 -6.37
CA HIS A 361 -43.65 1.64 -5.60
C HIS A 361 -44.14 1.52 -4.13
N PRO A 362 -44.31 0.31 -3.57
CA PRO A 362 -44.88 0.12 -2.23
C PRO A 362 -44.16 0.89 -1.12
N GLN A 363 -42.81 0.83 -1.09
CA GLN A 363 -42.01 1.60 -0.13
C GLN A 363 -42.18 3.12 -0.26
N VAL A 364 -42.28 3.65 -1.48
CA VAL A 364 -42.54 5.09 -1.72
C VAL A 364 -43.90 5.47 -1.13
N ALA A 365 -44.93 4.65 -1.36
CA ALA A 365 -46.27 4.89 -0.83
C ALA A 365 -46.31 4.82 0.71
N ILE A 366 -45.59 3.88 1.32
CA ILE A 366 -45.46 3.76 2.78
C ILE A 366 -44.81 5.01 3.36
N SER A 367 -43.64 5.42 2.84
CA SER A 367 -42.92 6.61 3.32
C SER A 367 -43.75 7.89 3.14
N ALA A 368 -44.46 8.05 2.00
CA ALA A 368 -45.31 9.21 1.77
C ALA A 368 -46.53 9.27 2.70
N ARG A 369 -47.24 8.14 2.91
CA ARG A 369 -48.36 8.05 3.87
C ARG A 369 -47.91 8.32 5.30
N ALA A 370 -46.75 7.79 5.69
CA ALA A 370 -46.19 8.04 7.01
C ALA A 370 -45.96 9.54 7.26
N MET A 371 -45.51 10.29 6.25
CA MET A 371 -45.32 11.74 6.36
C MET A 371 -46.63 12.53 6.36
N LEU A 372 -47.63 12.12 5.57
CA LEU A 372 -48.96 12.76 5.57
C LEU A 372 -49.70 12.58 6.89
N ASN A 373 -49.50 11.45 7.58
CA ASN A 373 -50.13 11.17 8.86
C ASN A 373 -49.47 11.89 10.05
N ARG A 374 -48.34 12.57 9.85
CA ARG A 374 -47.64 13.33 10.90
C ARG A 374 -48.21 14.73 11.07
N GLU A 375 -48.12 15.26 12.29
CA GLU A 375 -48.43 16.66 12.57
C GLU A 375 -47.51 17.58 11.75
N GLU A 376 -48.04 18.70 11.25
CA GLU A 376 -47.33 19.66 10.40
C GLU A 376 -45.96 20.07 10.96
N LYS A 377 -45.86 20.35 12.27
CA LYS A 377 -44.60 20.74 12.91
C LYS A 377 -43.55 19.64 12.87
N GLU A 378 -43.95 18.41 13.18
CA GLU A 378 -43.06 17.25 13.16
C GLU A 378 -42.61 16.95 11.73
N ARG A 379 -43.54 16.99 10.78
CA ARG A 379 -43.28 16.83 9.34
C ARG A 379 -42.26 17.85 8.83
N ASN A 380 -42.43 19.12 9.17
CA ASN A 380 -41.51 20.19 8.78
C ASN A 380 -40.12 20.04 9.42
N SER A 381 -40.05 19.55 10.67
CA SER A 381 -38.79 19.24 11.35
C SER A 381 -38.00 18.14 10.62
N VAL A 382 -38.68 17.07 10.19
CA VAL A 382 -38.07 15.97 9.41
C VAL A 382 -37.56 16.48 8.05
N LEU A 383 -38.35 17.27 7.34
CA LEU A 383 -37.94 17.86 6.04
C LEU A 383 -36.73 18.78 6.18
N SER A 384 -36.69 19.61 7.22
CA SER A 384 -35.55 20.49 7.50
C SER A 384 -34.27 19.69 7.80
N THR A 385 -34.40 18.62 8.57
CA THR A 385 -33.31 17.71 8.89
C THR A 385 -32.77 17.03 7.62
N ALA A 386 -33.65 16.47 6.78
CA ALA A 386 -33.27 15.85 5.51
C ALA A 386 -32.58 16.85 4.55
N LYS A 387 -33.10 18.09 4.43
CA LYS A 387 -32.48 19.16 3.64
C LYS A 387 -31.06 19.47 4.09
N THR A 388 -30.85 19.55 5.40
CA THR A 388 -29.53 19.84 5.99
C THR A 388 -28.53 18.76 5.62
N LYS A 389 -28.91 17.47 5.70
CA LYS A 389 -28.05 16.33 5.36
C LYS A 389 -27.70 16.26 3.87
N LEU A 390 -28.57 16.78 3.00
CA LEU A 390 -28.35 16.80 1.54
C LEU A 390 -27.65 18.07 1.02
N SER A 391 -27.42 19.07 1.87
CA SER A 391 -26.87 20.38 1.48
C SER A 391 -25.52 20.30 0.73
N LEU A 392 -24.67 19.33 1.06
CA LEU A 392 -23.41 19.10 0.34
C LEU A 392 -23.62 18.83 -1.16
N PHE A 393 -24.69 18.09 -1.50
CA PHE A 393 -24.95 17.65 -2.87
C PHE A 393 -25.66 18.70 -3.72
N THR A 394 -26.08 19.82 -3.13
CA THR A 394 -26.65 20.95 -3.89
C THR A 394 -25.60 21.98 -4.29
N GLU A 395 -24.38 21.90 -3.73
CA GLU A 395 -23.28 22.76 -4.15
C GLU A 395 -22.92 22.53 -5.63
N PRO A 396 -22.80 23.58 -6.46
CA PRO A 396 -22.68 23.42 -7.92
C PRO A 396 -21.53 22.53 -8.40
N ILE A 397 -20.41 22.51 -7.67
CA ILE A 397 -19.23 21.72 -8.01
C ILE A 397 -19.46 20.24 -7.66
N VAL A 398 -19.89 19.96 -6.43
CA VAL A 398 -20.17 18.59 -5.96
C VAL A 398 -21.33 18.00 -6.77
N ALA A 399 -22.43 18.74 -6.90
CA ALA A 399 -23.60 18.36 -7.69
C ALA A 399 -23.21 17.89 -9.09
N ARG A 400 -22.36 18.67 -9.78
CA ARG A 400 -21.84 18.31 -11.12
C ARG A 400 -21.06 17.00 -11.12
N ASN A 401 -20.20 16.80 -10.12
CA ASN A 401 -19.35 15.61 -10.00
C ASN A 401 -20.10 14.38 -9.46
N THR A 402 -21.31 14.56 -8.94
CA THR A 402 -22.19 13.47 -8.44
C THR A 402 -23.49 13.33 -9.24
N ALA A 403 -23.64 14.02 -10.37
CA ALA A 403 -24.86 13.99 -11.18
C ALA A 403 -25.02 12.72 -12.03
N ARG A 404 -23.92 12.02 -12.31
CA ARG A 404 -23.89 10.77 -13.09
C ARG A 404 -22.77 9.86 -12.62
N SER A 405 -22.86 8.57 -12.94
CA SER A 405 -21.75 7.62 -12.75
C SER A 405 -20.99 7.34 -14.03
N ASP A 406 -19.67 7.52 -13.95
CA ASP A 406 -18.72 7.18 -15.02
C ASP A 406 -18.14 5.77 -14.84
N PHE A 407 -18.29 5.17 -13.66
CA PHE A 407 -17.92 3.81 -13.27
C PHE A 407 -18.91 3.31 -12.20
N SER A 408 -18.99 2.00 -12.00
CA SER A 408 -19.70 1.38 -10.88
C SER A 408 -18.71 0.89 -9.81
N VAL A 409 -19.17 0.79 -8.56
CA VAL A 409 -18.36 0.20 -7.48
C VAL A 409 -17.94 -1.25 -7.81
N SER A 410 -18.77 -2.01 -8.51
CA SER A 410 -18.47 -3.39 -8.89
C SER A 410 -17.26 -3.49 -9.83
N ASP A 411 -17.06 -2.48 -10.69
CA ASP A 411 -15.95 -2.45 -11.65
C ASP A 411 -14.60 -2.53 -10.94
N LEU A 412 -14.50 -2.07 -9.69
CA LEU A 412 -13.24 -2.10 -8.92
C LEU A 412 -12.65 -3.50 -8.76
N MET A 413 -13.48 -4.54 -8.73
CA MET A 413 -13.05 -5.94 -8.62
C MET A 413 -13.40 -6.78 -9.86
N ASN A 414 -14.38 -6.35 -10.66
CA ASN A 414 -14.98 -7.16 -11.73
C ASN A 414 -14.78 -6.61 -13.14
N HIS A 415 -14.02 -5.52 -13.31
CA HIS A 415 -13.60 -5.09 -14.64
C HIS A 415 -12.57 -6.08 -15.23
N PRO A 416 -12.54 -6.33 -16.56
CA PRO A 416 -11.56 -7.24 -17.20
C PRO A 416 -10.08 -6.88 -17.00
N LYS A 417 -9.80 -5.68 -16.49
CA LYS A 417 -8.47 -5.18 -16.12
C LYS A 417 -8.50 -4.78 -14.65
N PRO A 418 -7.40 -4.95 -13.89
CA PRO A 418 -7.30 -4.42 -12.53
C PRO A 418 -7.54 -2.91 -12.51
N VAL A 419 -8.24 -2.41 -11.49
CA VAL A 419 -8.64 -1.01 -11.37
C VAL A 419 -7.89 -0.30 -10.26
N SER A 420 -7.37 0.88 -10.56
CA SER A 420 -6.63 1.75 -9.66
C SER A 420 -7.45 3.00 -9.39
N PHE A 421 -8.31 2.91 -8.38
CA PHE A 421 -9.20 3.98 -7.94
C PHE A 421 -8.53 4.88 -6.89
N TYR A 422 -8.59 6.18 -7.11
CA TYR A 422 -8.09 7.22 -6.23
C TYR A 422 -9.22 8.19 -5.90
N LEU A 423 -9.57 8.27 -4.61
CA LEU A 423 -10.47 9.28 -4.08
C LEU A 423 -9.62 10.45 -3.58
N VAL A 424 -9.52 11.50 -4.40
CA VAL A 424 -8.72 12.68 -4.11
C VAL A 424 -9.56 13.71 -3.39
N VAL A 425 -9.10 14.11 -2.21
CA VAL A 425 -9.84 15.01 -1.31
C VAL A 425 -8.89 16.09 -0.83
N PRO A 426 -9.03 17.35 -1.24
CA PRO A 426 -8.17 18.42 -0.74
C PRO A 426 -8.22 18.54 0.78
N PRO A 427 -7.10 18.82 1.48
CA PRO A 427 -7.10 18.94 2.94
C PRO A 427 -8.05 20.02 3.47
N SER A 428 -8.24 21.10 2.71
CA SER A 428 -9.18 22.19 3.01
C SER A 428 -10.64 21.76 3.06
N ASP A 429 -11.00 20.74 2.27
CA ASP A 429 -12.38 20.29 2.09
C ASP A 429 -12.67 18.96 2.78
N LYS A 430 -11.67 18.38 3.44
CA LYS A 430 -11.72 17.06 4.10
C LYS A 430 -12.91 16.90 5.04
N GLU A 431 -13.19 17.88 5.89
CA GLU A 431 -14.32 17.81 6.83
C GLU A 431 -15.67 17.94 6.12
N ARG A 432 -15.74 18.86 5.15
CA ARG A 432 -16.94 19.14 4.37
C ARG A 432 -17.34 17.97 3.46
N LEU A 433 -16.36 17.31 2.83
CA LEU A 433 -16.55 16.16 1.94
C LEU A 433 -16.65 14.81 2.67
N ARG A 434 -16.40 14.78 3.98
CA ARG A 434 -16.47 13.56 4.80
C ARG A 434 -17.73 12.73 4.56
N PRO A 435 -18.96 13.31 4.51
CA PRO A 435 -20.17 12.53 4.27
C PRO A 435 -20.15 11.77 2.94
N LEU A 436 -19.67 12.41 1.87
CA LEU A 436 -19.56 11.79 0.54
C LEU A 436 -18.50 10.67 0.52
N ILE A 437 -17.35 10.90 1.15
CA ILE A 437 -16.28 9.90 1.24
C ILE A 437 -16.76 8.65 1.98
N ARG A 438 -17.43 8.86 3.13
CA ARG A 438 -18.02 7.78 3.93
C ARG A 438 -19.09 7.04 3.16
N LEU A 439 -19.95 7.78 2.46
CA LEU A 439 -20.98 7.22 1.59
C LEU A 439 -20.35 6.27 0.56
N PHE A 440 -19.32 6.73 -0.18
CA PHE A 440 -18.62 5.92 -1.17
C PHE A 440 -17.99 4.66 -0.55
N ILE A 441 -17.25 4.79 0.56
CA ILE A 441 -16.58 3.65 1.22
C ILE A 441 -17.61 2.65 1.75
N THR A 442 -18.73 3.12 2.30
CA THR A 442 -19.81 2.25 2.78
C THR A 442 -20.41 1.45 1.62
N PHE A 443 -20.67 2.09 0.49
CA PHE A 443 -21.14 1.40 -0.72
C PHE A 443 -20.12 0.42 -1.25
N LEU A 444 -18.83 0.79 -1.29
CA LEU A 444 -17.74 -0.09 -1.67
C LEU A 444 -17.75 -1.38 -0.85
N LEU A 445 -17.78 -1.25 0.48
CA LEU A 445 -17.77 -2.41 1.36
C LEU A 445 -19.04 -3.24 1.20
N ARG A 446 -20.24 -2.64 1.25
CA ARG A 446 -21.51 -3.39 1.16
C ARG A 446 -21.69 -4.09 -0.18
N ARG A 447 -21.37 -3.42 -1.28
CA ARG A 447 -21.59 -3.96 -2.62
C ARG A 447 -20.64 -5.12 -2.92
N LEU A 448 -19.37 -4.97 -2.58
CA LEU A 448 -18.33 -5.96 -2.87
C LEU A 448 -18.35 -7.16 -1.91
N THR A 449 -19.18 -7.13 -0.87
CA THR A 449 -19.37 -8.26 0.06
C THR A 449 -20.80 -8.79 0.10
N SER A 450 -21.55 -8.66 -1.00
CA SER A 450 -23.00 -8.96 -1.03
C SER A 450 -23.34 -10.44 -1.27
N SER A 451 -22.46 -11.21 -1.91
CA SER A 451 -22.68 -12.64 -2.21
C SER A 451 -21.40 -13.45 -2.04
N MET A 452 -21.51 -14.66 -1.50
CA MET A 452 -20.44 -15.65 -1.47
C MET A 452 -21.00 -17.00 -1.90
N GLU A 453 -20.55 -17.49 -3.03
CA GLU A 453 -20.93 -18.81 -3.55
C GLU A 453 -20.01 -19.90 -3.02
N PHE A 454 -20.54 -21.12 -2.89
CA PHE A 454 -19.79 -22.28 -2.41
C PHE A 454 -19.90 -23.45 -3.38
N GLU A 455 -18.76 -23.97 -3.81
CA GLU A 455 -18.66 -25.22 -4.59
C GLU A 455 -17.76 -26.19 -3.82
N ASP A 456 -18.19 -27.45 -3.70
CA ASP A 456 -17.48 -28.51 -2.98
C ASP A 456 -17.03 -28.13 -1.56
N GLY A 457 -17.84 -27.33 -0.85
CA GLY A 457 -17.56 -26.87 0.50
C GLY A 457 -16.47 -25.81 0.61
N ARG A 458 -16.07 -25.17 -0.50
CA ARG A 458 -15.13 -24.05 -0.54
C ARG A 458 -15.79 -22.83 -1.17
N SER A 459 -15.43 -21.63 -0.69
CA SER A 459 -15.90 -20.41 -1.33
C SER A 459 -15.33 -20.29 -2.74
N VAL A 460 -16.19 -20.01 -3.71
CA VAL A 460 -15.82 -19.68 -5.08
C VAL A 460 -15.51 -18.19 -5.14
N LYS A 461 -14.49 -17.83 -5.91
CA LYS A 461 -14.14 -16.42 -6.11
C LYS A 461 -15.15 -15.77 -7.07
N ASP A 462 -16.00 -14.93 -6.53
CA ASP A 462 -16.96 -14.10 -7.29
C ASP A 462 -16.33 -12.76 -7.75
N TYR A 463 -15.01 -12.75 -7.97
CA TYR A 463 -14.28 -11.55 -8.40
C TYR A 463 -13.15 -11.86 -9.38
N LEU A 464 -12.89 -10.93 -10.31
CA LEU A 464 -11.78 -11.04 -11.26
C LEU A 464 -10.44 -10.62 -10.63
N HIS A 465 -10.47 -9.56 -9.80
CA HIS A 465 -9.29 -8.95 -9.21
C HIS A 465 -9.46 -8.74 -7.70
N ARG A 466 -8.40 -9.00 -6.94
CA ARG A 466 -8.37 -8.65 -5.51
C ARG A 466 -8.32 -7.14 -5.34
N LEU A 467 -8.89 -6.62 -4.26
CA LEU A 467 -8.88 -5.19 -3.96
C LEU A 467 -8.02 -4.88 -2.74
N LEU A 468 -7.05 -3.99 -2.91
CA LEU A 468 -6.38 -3.31 -1.80
C LEU A 468 -7.14 -2.03 -1.46
N LEU A 469 -7.83 -2.01 -0.31
CA LEU A 469 -8.44 -0.81 0.26
C LEU A 469 -7.40 -0.07 1.11
N LEU A 470 -6.86 1.04 0.60
CA LEU A 470 -5.86 1.86 1.28
C LEU A 470 -6.49 3.13 1.83
N ILE A 471 -6.49 3.28 3.15
CA ILE A 471 -7.05 4.46 3.84
C ILE A 471 -5.90 5.20 4.54
N ASP A 472 -5.40 6.27 3.91
CA ASP A 472 -4.22 7.02 4.39
C ASP A 472 -4.44 7.71 5.76
N GLU A 473 -5.68 8.02 6.13
CA GLU A 473 -5.98 8.56 7.46
C GLU A 473 -7.37 8.13 7.94
N LEU A 474 -7.45 6.95 8.54
CA LEU A 474 -8.72 6.38 8.97
C LEU A 474 -9.53 7.28 9.93
N PRO A 475 -8.94 7.92 10.96
CA PRO A 475 -9.71 8.75 11.91
C PRO A 475 -10.41 9.94 11.26
N SER A 476 -9.94 10.39 10.09
CA SER A 476 -10.58 11.46 9.34
C SER A 476 -11.99 11.17 8.88
N LEU A 477 -12.30 9.88 8.72
CA LEU A 477 -13.57 9.40 8.23
C LEU A 477 -14.58 9.23 9.34
N ARG A 478 -14.23 9.54 10.61
CA ARG A 478 -15.01 9.18 11.79
C ARG A 478 -15.31 7.68 11.82
N LYS A 479 -16.36 7.27 12.55
CA LYS A 479 -16.64 5.87 12.84
C LYS A 479 -17.29 5.16 11.64
N LEU A 480 -16.63 4.16 11.09
CA LEU A 480 -17.12 3.33 9.98
C LEU A 480 -17.41 1.92 10.51
N ASP A 481 -18.60 1.69 11.07
CA ASP A 481 -18.98 0.40 11.66
C ASP A 481 -18.83 -0.76 10.67
N GLN A 482 -19.28 -0.56 9.43
CA GLN A 482 -19.14 -1.57 8.37
C GLN A 482 -17.68 -1.98 8.13
N LEU A 483 -16.73 -1.07 8.29
CA LEU A 483 -15.31 -1.39 8.17
C LEU A 483 -14.84 -2.18 9.39
N GLN A 484 -15.15 -1.71 10.60
CA GLN A 484 -14.76 -2.36 11.86
C GLN A 484 -15.28 -3.80 11.92
N ASP A 485 -16.57 -4.00 11.68
CA ASP A 485 -17.20 -5.32 11.65
C ASP A 485 -16.72 -6.15 10.45
N GLY A 486 -16.41 -5.45 9.35
CA GLY A 486 -15.94 -6.02 8.08
C GLY A 486 -14.61 -6.75 8.16
N LEU A 487 -13.67 -6.29 8.99
CA LEU A 487 -12.30 -6.85 9.05
C LEU A 487 -12.27 -8.35 9.37
N GLY A 488 -13.33 -8.92 9.95
CA GLY A 488 -13.44 -10.36 10.18
C GLY A 488 -13.68 -11.19 8.92
N TYR A 489 -14.29 -10.62 7.88
CA TYR A 489 -14.71 -11.36 6.68
C TYR A 489 -14.21 -10.77 5.34
N LEU A 490 -13.77 -9.51 5.29
CA LEU A 490 -13.33 -8.83 4.06
C LEU A 490 -12.24 -9.61 3.29
N ALA A 491 -11.31 -10.23 4.01
CA ALA A 491 -10.27 -11.07 3.42
C ALA A 491 -10.85 -12.24 2.59
N GLY A 492 -11.98 -12.82 3.02
CA GLY A 492 -12.70 -13.88 2.31
C GLY A 492 -13.31 -13.42 0.99
N TYR A 493 -13.71 -12.14 0.90
CA TYR A 493 -14.19 -11.48 -0.31
C TYR A 493 -13.07 -10.91 -1.18
N GLY A 494 -11.80 -11.23 -0.88
CA GLY A 494 -10.66 -10.76 -1.68
C GLY A 494 -10.25 -9.30 -1.43
N ILE A 495 -10.79 -8.67 -0.38
CA ILE A 495 -10.46 -7.30 0.02
C ILE A 495 -9.42 -7.32 1.14
N THR A 496 -8.26 -6.72 0.90
CA THR A 496 -7.23 -6.50 1.92
C THR A 496 -7.22 -5.02 2.30
N ALA A 497 -7.29 -4.72 3.59
CA ALA A 497 -7.32 -3.35 4.09
C ALA A 497 -5.93 -2.95 4.60
N PHE A 498 -5.45 -1.79 4.16
CA PHE A 498 -4.24 -1.17 4.66
C PHE A 498 -4.59 0.19 5.25
N LEU A 499 -4.67 0.21 6.58
CA LEU A 499 -5.22 1.29 7.38
C LEU A 499 -4.09 2.08 8.02
N PHE A 500 -4.19 3.41 8.00
CA PHE A 500 -3.20 4.30 8.58
C PHE A 500 -3.85 5.18 9.65
N VAL A 501 -3.20 5.23 10.81
CA VAL A 501 -3.59 6.07 11.96
C VAL A 501 -2.36 6.88 12.41
N GLN A 502 -2.57 8.10 12.90
CA GLN A 502 -1.44 8.90 13.40
C GLN A 502 -1.02 8.48 14.81
N ASP A 503 -2.01 8.15 15.63
CA ASP A 503 -1.87 7.73 17.03
C ASP A 503 -3.01 6.73 17.34
N PRO A 504 -2.75 5.60 18.04
CA PRO A 504 -3.79 4.70 18.54
C PRO A 504 -4.87 5.40 19.39
N ILE A 505 -4.56 6.52 20.07
CA ILE A 505 -5.54 7.29 20.85
C ILE A 505 -6.62 7.88 19.93
N GLN A 506 -6.25 8.43 18.77
CA GLN A 506 -7.23 8.96 17.81
C GLN A 506 -8.19 7.89 17.33
N LEU A 507 -7.72 6.64 17.24
CA LEU A 507 -8.58 5.51 16.91
C LEU A 507 -9.59 5.25 18.03
N LYS A 508 -9.15 5.23 19.29
CA LYS A 508 -10.02 5.08 20.47
C LYS A 508 -11.00 6.25 20.64
N GLU A 509 -10.60 7.48 20.36
CA GLU A 509 -11.49 8.65 20.41
C GLU A 509 -12.64 8.55 19.40
N VAL A 510 -12.41 7.91 18.25
CA VAL A 510 -13.41 7.78 17.18
C VAL A 510 -14.27 6.52 17.33
N TYR A 511 -13.66 5.38 17.68
CA TYR A 511 -14.33 4.08 17.72
C TYR A 511 -14.69 3.61 19.14
N GLY A 512 -14.21 4.30 20.17
CA GLY A 512 -14.34 3.93 21.58
C GLY A 512 -13.21 3.01 22.07
N ASP A 513 -13.18 2.74 23.37
CA ASP A 513 -12.16 1.88 24.00
C ASP A 513 -12.25 0.41 23.57
N ASN A 514 -13.42 -0.02 23.09
CA ASN A 514 -13.68 -1.39 22.62
C ASN A 514 -13.51 -1.53 21.10
N GLU A 515 -12.72 -0.68 20.46
CA GLU A 515 -12.45 -0.77 19.02
C GLU A 515 -11.83 -2.13 18.66
N THR A 516 -12.28 -2.72 17.54
CA THR A 516 -11.81 -4.04 17.07
C THR A 516 -10.93 -3.94 15.82
N ILE A 517 -10.65 -2.73 15.34
CA ILE A 517 -9.85 -2.48 14.14
C ILE A 517 -8.42 -2.94 14.34
N SER A 518 -7.82 -2.59 15.49
CA SER A 518 -6.48 -3.06 15.84
C SER A 518 -6.43 -4.58 15.87
N ALA A 519 -7.42 -5.23 16.51
CA ALA A 519 -7.49 -6.69 16.64
C ALA A 519 -7.72 -7.40 15.29
N GLY A 520 -8.47 -6.78 14.37
CA GLY A 520 -8.70 -7.28 13.01
C GLY A 520 -7.49 -7.20 12.07
N CYS A 521 -6.46 -6.42 12.44
CA CYS A 521 -5.22 -6.30 11.67
C CYS A 521 -4.12 -7.21 12.23
N GLN A 522 -3.76 -8.24 11.48
CA GLN A 522 -2.74 -9.23 11.88
C GLN A 522 -1.32 -8.66 11.83
N LEU A 523 -1.05 -7.77 10.88
CA LEU A 523 0.21 -7.05 10.79
C LEU A 523 0.03 -5.62 11.28
N ARG A 524 0.81 -5.21 12.28
CA ARG A 524 0.86 -3.84 12.75
C ARG A 524 2.25 -3.26 12.56
N ILE A 525 2.33 -2.05 12.05
CA ILE A 525 3.56 -1.31 11.83
C ILE A 525 3.52 -0.08 12.71
N ALA A 526 4.48 0.07 13.63
CA ALA A 526 4.58 1.24 14.49
C ALA A 526 5.84 2.02 14.14
N TYR A 527 5.67 3.33 13.89
CA TYR A 527 6.76 4.27 13.74
C TYR A 527 7.08 4.87 15.11
N ALA A 528 8.21 5.59 15.22
CA ALA A 528 8.54 6.34 16.43
C ALA A 528 7.35 7.26 16.84
N PRO A 529 6.79 7.09 18.05
CA PRO A 529 5.60 7.83 18.48
C PRO A 529 5.96 9.25 18.94
N ASN A 530 4.94 10.11 19.03
CA ASN A 530 5.06 11.46 19.58
C ASN A 530 4.45 11.60 20.99
N THR A 531 3.73 10.59 21.47
CA THR A 531 2.97 10.63 22.74
C THR A 531 3.43 9.51 23.67
N LEU A 532 3.44 9.78 24.99
CA LEU A 532 3.83 8.80 26.01
C LEU A 532 2.90 7.59 26.04
N GLN A 533 1.62 7.79 25.79
CA GLN A 533 0.62 6.71 25.81
C GLN A 533 0.76 5.79 24.59
N SER A 534 1.09 6.30 23.40
CA SER A 534 1.51 5.46 22.27
C SER A 534 2.78 4.66 22.61
N ALA A 535 3.75 5.28 23.27
CA ALA A 535 4.98 4.60 23.66
C ALA A 535 4.75 3.50 24.71
N ASP A 536 3.77 3.69 25.59
CA ASP A 536 3.34 2.69 26.57
C ASP A 536 2.77 1.46 25.89
N ASP A 537 1.79 1.67 25.00
CA ASP A 537 1.13 0.61 24.24
C ASP A 537 2.12 -0.16 23.35
N ILE A 538 3.08 0.53 22.73
CA ILE A 538 4.18 -0.13 21.99
C ILE A 538 5.09 -0.93 22.93
N SER A 539 5.47 -0.40 24.08
CA SER A 539 6.31 -1.08 25.08
C SER A 539 5.64 -2.36 25.55
N GLU A 540 4.35 -2.32 25.89
CA GLU A 540 3.56 -3.48 26.29
C GLU A 540 3.46 -4.51 25.16
N ARG A 541 3.21 -4.08 23.92
CA ARG A 541 3.15 -4.96 22.74
C ARG A 541 4.49 -5.64 22.41
N THR A 542 5.63 -5.01 22.71
CA THR A 542 6.94 -5.68 22.56
C THR A 542 7.18 -6.78 23.58
N GLY A 543 6.44 -6.77 24.69
CA GLY A 543 6.50 -7.76 25.74
C GLY A 543 7.69 -7.61 26.69
N VAL A 544 7.76 -8.55 27.62
CA VAL A 544 8.72 -8.57 28.72
C VAL A 544 9.76 -9.67 28.51
N THR A 545 11.01 -9.35 28.80
CA THR A 545 12.16 -10.26 28.69
C THR A 545 12.87 -10.38 30.03
N THR A 546 13.60 -11.48 30.23
CA THR A 546 14.42 -11.68 31.43
C THR A 546 15.86 -11.27 31.15
N VAL A 547 16.39 -10.33 31.93
CA VAL A 547 17.79 -9.88 31.81
C VAL A 547 18.59 -10.38 33.00
N LYS A 548 19.77 -10.97 32.73
CA LYS A 548 20.74 -11.33 33.78
C LYS A 548 21.51 -10.10 34.22
N ARG A 549 21.42 -9.76 35.49
CA ARG A 549 22.22 -8.76 36.17
C ARG A 549 23.30 -9.48 36.99
N GLN A 550 24.55 -9.34 36.57
CA GLN A 550 25.71 -9.80 37.34
C GLN A 550 26.14 -8.70 38.30
N ASN A 551 25.98 -8.93 39.60
CA ASN A 551 26.53 -8.08 40.64
C ASN A 551 27.87 -8.67 41.09
N VAL A 552 28.96 -8.01 40.71
CA VAL A 552 30.33 -8.39 41.12
C VAL A 552 30.70 -7.57 42.36
N SER A 553 30.76 -8.25 43.50
CA SER A 553 31.14 -7.63 44.77
C SER A 553 32.59 -7.96 45.11
N TYR A 554 33.44 -6.94 45.19
CA TYR A 554 34.82 -7.07 45.65
C TYR A 554 34.87 -6.86 47.17
N SER A 555 34.96 -7.94 47.96
CA SER A 555 35.24 -7.84 49.40
C SER A 555 36.71 -8.19 49.68
N GLY A 556 37.54 -7.21 50.02
CA GLY A 556 38.90 -7.48 50.51
C GLY A 556 39.82 -6.26 50.56
N ASN A 557 40.50 -6.10 51.71
CA ASN A 557 41.57 -5.12 51.95
C ASN A 557 42.73 -5.32 50.95
N ARG A 558 43.44 -4.24 50.58
CA ARG A 558 44.36 -4.13 49.43
C ARG A 558 45.51 -5.17 49.34
N MET A 559 45.69 -6.06 50.32
CA MET A 559 46.69 -7.14 50.36
C MET A 559 46.18 -8.56 50.06
N SER A 560 44.90 -8.78 49.73
CA SER A 560 44.36 -10.14 49.43
C SER A 560 44.26 -10.49 47.94
N ALA A 561 44.87 -9.69 47.06
CA ALA A 561 44.68 -9.77 45.61
C ALA A 561 45.13 -11.09 44.95
N MET A 562 45.82 -11.98 45.67
CA MET A 562 46.31 -13.23 45.11
C MET A 562 45.35 -14.43 45.32
N LEU A 563 44.37 -14.33 46.24
CA LEU A 563 43.40 -15.40 46.55
C LEU A 563 42.02 -14.83 46.96
N GLY A 564 41.53 -13.80 46.25
CA GLY A 564 40.22 -13.21 46.54
C GLY A 564 39.06 -14.09 46.04
N GLN A 565 38.24 -14.62 46.95
CA GLN A 565 36.93 -15.19 46.62
C GLN A 565 36.08 -14.12 45.93
N MET A 566 35.98 -14.18 44.61
CA MET A 566 35.04 -13.36 43.84
C MET A 566 33.64 -13.93 44.06
N SER A 567 32.77 -13.16 44.72
CA SER A 567 31.35 -13.49 44.81
C SER A 567 30.66 -12.91 43.56
N LEU A 568 30.34 -13.79 42.61
CA LEU A 568 29.50 -13.48 41.46
C LEU A 568 28.06 -13.80 41.84
N SER A 569 27.25 -12.78 42.10
CA SER A 569 25.81 -12.95 42.28
C SER A 569 25.10 -12.66 40.96
N GLU A 570 24.41 -13.65 40.41
CA GLU A 570 23.59 -13.52 39.20
C GLU A 570 22.13 -13.40 39.60
N GLU A 571 21.53 -12.25 39.27
CA GLU A 571 20.12 -11.98 39.49
C GLU A 571 19.41 -11.91 38.14
N HIS A 572 18.26 -12.58 38.03
CA HIS A 572 17.39 -12.46 36.87
C HIS A 572 16.35 -11.38 37.17
N VAL A 573 16.27 -10.36 36.32
CA VAL A 573 15.36 -9.22 36.50
C VAL A 573 14.45 -9.11 35.30
N GLU A 574 13.19 -8.75 35.58
CA GLU A 574 12.20 -8.42 34.57
C GLU A 574 12.51 -7.08 33.89
N ARG A 575 12.46 -7.04 32.55
CA ARG A 575 12.62 -5.81 31.78
C ARG A 575 11.74 -5.87 30.54
N ASN A 576 11.03 -4.78 30.23
CA ASN A 576 10.39 -4.65 28.92
C ASN A 576 11.44 -4.80 27.81
N LEU A 577 11.11 -5.51 26.74
CA LEU A 577 12.02 -5.69 25.61
C LEU A 577 12.47 -4.33 25.07
N LEU A 578 11.53 -3.40 24.97
CA LEU A 578 11.75 -1.98 24.75
C LEU A 578 11.02 -1.19 25.83
N THR A 579 11.74 -0.37 26.59
CA THR A 579 11.11 0.49 27.63
C THR A 579 10.39 1.68 27.00
N LYS A 580 9.41 2.28 27.70
CA LYS A 580 8.66 3.46 27.20
C LYS A 580 9.59 4.60 26.76
N ASP A 581 10.66 4.83 27.51
CA ASP A 581 11.68 5.84 27.18
C ASP A 581 12.47 5.49 25.91
N GLU A 582 12.86 4.22 25.73
CA GLU A 582 13.52 3.77 24.51
C GLU A 582 12.61 3.83 23.28
N VAL A 583 11.30 3.58 23.46
CA VAL A 583 10.30 3.76 22.40
C VAL A 583 10.22 5.23 21.97
N MET A 584 10.16 6.17 22.93
CA MET A 584 10.14 7.62 22.64
C MET A 584 11.41 8.10 21.93
N ARG A 585 12.53 7.41 22.14
CA ARG A 585 13.83 7.70 21.49
C ARG A 585 14.09 6.82 20.27
N LEU A 586 13.10 6.09 19.76
CA LEU A 586 13.27 5.24 18.59
C LEU A 586 13.75 6.09 17.41
N PRO A 587 14.86 5.71 16.74
CA PRO A 587 15.39 6.48 15.62
C PRO A 587 14.34 6.70 14.53
N ARG A 588 14.31 7.88 13.92
CA ARG A 588 13.33 8.23 12.87
C ARG A 588 13.37 7.33 11.65
N ASP A 589 14.45 6.60 11.42
CA ASP A 589 14.59 5.66 10.28
C ASP A 589 14.23 4.21 10.67
N GLU A 590 13.81 3.97 11.92
CA GLU A 590 13.40 2.65 12.39
C GLU A 590 11.87 2.50 12.44
N ILE A 591 11.44 1.25 12.33
CA ILE A 591 10.06 0.82 12.50
C ILE A 591 10.02 -0.42 13.37
N LEU A 592 8.91 -0.61 14.07
CA LEU A 592 8.59 -1.85 14.74
C LEU A 592 7.47 -2.53 13.96
N VAL A 593 7.60 -3.82 13.72
CA VAL A 593 6.57 -4.62 13.02
C VAL A 593 6.14 -5.75 13.93
N PHE A 594 4.85 -5.85 14.15
CA PHE A 594 4.20 -6.87 14.95
C PHE A 594 3.37 -7.74 14.02
N ASN A 595 3.68 -9.03 13.96
CA ASN A 595 2.88 -10.01 13.24
C ASN A 595 2.28 -10.99 14.27
N THR A 596 0.97 -11.21 14.23
CA THR A 596 0.28 -12.03 15.24
C THR A 596 0.94 -13.41 15.41
N GLY A 597 1.17 -13.80 16.66
CA GLY A 597 1.78 -15.10 16.99
C GLY A 597 3.30 -15.17 16.79
N HIS A 598 3.96 -14.06 16.48
CA HIS A 598 5.38 -14.00 16.23
C HIS A 598 6.12 -12.93 17.06
N PRO A 599 7.43 -13.10 17.31
CA PRO A 599 8.22 -12.07 17.99
C PRO A 599 8.24 -10.74 17.23
N PRO A 600 8.34 -9.58 17.91
CA PRO A 600 8.40 -8.29 17.26
C PRO A 600 9.66 -8.12 16.41
N ILE A 601 9.54 -7.42 15.29
CA ILE A 601 10.64 -7.11 14.38
C ILE A 601 11.05 -5.65 14.56
N ARG A 602 12.35 -5.41 14.73
CA ARG A 602 12.94 -4.07 14.62
C ARG A 602 13.52 -3.91 13.22
N GLY A 603 12.87 -3.10 12.39
CA GLY A 603 13.24 -2.87 11.00
C GLY A 603 13.67 -1.44 10.72
N LYS A 604 13.96 -1.16 9.45
CA LYS A 604 14.24 0.17 8.92
C LYS A 604 13.13 0.63 7.98
N LYS A 605 12.96 1.94 7.85
CA LYS A 605 11.99 2.52 6.92
C LYS A 605 12.43 2.27 5.49
N LEU A 606 11.45 2.00 4.66
CA LEU A 606 11.59 1.99 3.22
C LEU A 606 11.28 3.40 2.69
N LYS A 607 12.02 3.89 1.70
CA LYS A 607 11.71 5.16 1.02
C LYS A 607 11.82 4.95 -0.48
N TYR A 608 10.73 5.25 -1.21
CA TYR A 608 10.66 4.97 -2.65
C TYR A 608 11.80 5.66 -3.44
N PHE A 609 12.20 6.86 -3.02
CA PHE A 609 13.23 7.66 -3.72
C PHE A 609 14.66 7.17 -3.50
N GLU A 610 14.90 6.34 -2.47
CA GLU A 610 16.18 5.66 -2.26
C GLU A 610 16.31 4.41 -3.15
N MET A 611 15.21 3.97 -3.78
CA MET A 611 15.17 2.78 -4.63
C MET A 611 15.08 3.18 -6.11
N PRO A 612 16.11 2.92 -6.94
CA PRO A 612 16.14 3.34 -8.34
C PRO A 612 14.93 2.89 -9.17
N GLU A 613 14.43 1.68 -8.93
CA GLU A 613 13.26 1.15 -9.64
C GLU A 613 11.99 1.96 -9.33
N PHE A 614 11.72 2.26 -8.06
CA PHE A 614 10.55 3.05 -7.68
C PHE A 614 10.67 4.50 -8.09
N GLN A 615 11.88 5.07 -8.02
CA GLN A 615 12.10 6.42 -8.51
C GLN A 615 11.83 6.54 -10.02
N LYS A 616 12.16 5.52 -10.82
CA LYS A 616 11.82 5.47 -12.25
C LYS A 616 10.30 5.40 -12.45
N ARG A 617 9.61 4.51 -11.73
CA ARG A 617 8.15 4.36 -11.83
C ARG A 617 7.40 5.63 -11.39
N ALA A 618 7.85 6.29 -10.32
CA ALA A 618 7.26 7.51 -9.79
C ALA A 618 7.46 8.75 -10.68
N LYS A 619 8.41 8.70 -11.64
CA LYS A 619 8.65 9.78 -12.61
C LYS A 619 7.69 9.73 -13.81
N ILE A 620 6.96 8.62 -14.00
CA ILE A 620 5.97 8.49 -15.06
C ILE A 620 4.81 9.44 -14.73
N SER A 621 4.48 10.34 -15.66
CA SER A 621 3.43 11.33 -15.45
C SER A 621 2.06 10.68 -15.26
N SER A 622 1.23 11.29 -14.42
CA SER A 622 -0.17 10.89 -14.24
C SER A 622 -0.92 10.96 -15.58
N PRO A 623 -1.80 9.98 -15.88
CA PRO A 623 -2.60 9.99 -17.09
C PRO A 623 -3.66 11.09 -17.02
N SER A 624 -3.93 11.73 -18.15
CA SER A 624 -5.00 12.71 -18.31
C SER A 624 -6.29 12.04 -18.69
N ARG A 625 -7.42 12.58 -18.23
CA ARG A 625 -8.74 12.08 -18.61
C ARG A 625 -9.29 12.97 -19.71
N VAL A 626 -9.55 12.38 -20.87
CA VAL A 626 -10.09 13.05 -22.05
C VAL A 626 -11.54 12.62 -22.23
N ALA A 627 -12.46 13.58 -22.32
CA ALA A 627 -13.86 13.34 -22.59
C ALA A 627 -14.23 13.85 -23.99
N MET A 628 -14.80 12.99 -24.80
CA MET A 628 -15.36 13.34 -26.11
C MET A 628 -16.87 13.41 -25.97
N THR A 629 -17.49 14.54 -26.29
CA THR A 629 -18.94 14.71 -26.16
C THR A 629 -19.59 14.86 -27.53
N TYR A 630 -20.67 14.11 -27.76
CA TYR A 630 -21.43 14.17 -29.00
C TYR A 630 -22.93 13.92 -28.72
N ALA A 631 -23.86 14.50 -29.48
CA ALA A 631 -25.28 14.15 -29.33
C ALA A 631 -25.66 13.00 -30.27
N GLY A 632 -26.21 11.93 -29.69
CA GLY A 632 -26.75 10.80 -30.45
C GLY A 632 -28.14 11.11 -31.05
N GLU A 633 -28.71 10.16 -31.80
CA GLU A 633 -29.99 10.33 -32.51
C GLU A 633 -31.17 10.79 -31.63
N ARG A 634 -31.14 10.48 -30.32
CA ARG A 634 -32.18 10.86 -29.34
C ARG A 634 -31.93 12.22 -28.65
N GLY A 635 -30.97 13.02 -29.11
CA GLY A 635 -30.66 14.33 -28.54
C GLY A 635 -29.98 14.31 -27.15
N LYS A 636 -29.66 13.13 -26.61
CA LYS A 636 -28.80 13.01 -25.43
C LYS A 636 -27.35 13.23 -25.86
N VAL A 637 -26.64 14.12 -25.16
CA VAL A 637 -25.19 14.22 -25.23
C VAL A 637 -24.62 12.94 -24.60
N VAL A 638 -24.12 12.05 -25.45
CA VAL A 638 -23.36 10.88 -25.06
C VAL A 638 -21.90 11.27 -25.20
N GLY A 639 -21.15 11.22 -24.10
CA GLY A 639 -19.73 11.45 -24.16
C GLY A 639 -18.97 10.35 -23.46
N GLU A 640 -18.12 9.68 -24.21
CA GLU A 640 -17.21 8.69 -23.64
C GLU A 640 -15.96 9.40 -23.14
N TRP A 641 -15.40 8.85 -22.07
CA TRP A 641 -14.17 9.34 -21.48
C TRP A 641 -13.14 8.23 -21.46
N PHE A 642 -11.89 8.61 -21.59
CA PHE A 642 -10.77 7.68 -21.58
C PHE A 642 -9.57 8.32 -20.91
N MET A 643 -8.75 7.46 -20.30
CA MET A 643 -7.48 7.89 -19.74
C MET A 643 -6.43 7.81 -20.82
N VAL A 644 -5.76 8.93 -21.09
CA VAL A 644 -4.67 9.06 -22.03
C VAL A 644 -3.39 9.32 -21.27
N HIS A 645 -2.38 8.50 -21.53
CA HIS A 645 -1.01 8.78 -21.13
C HIS A 645 -0.16 8.90 -22.39
N CYS A 646 0.61 9.99 -22.49
CA CYS A 646 1.60 10.14 -23.54
C CYS A 646 3.01 10.09 -22.95
N GLU A 647 3.86 9.28 -23.56
CA GLU A 647 5.26 9.15 -23.19
C GLU A 647 6.16 9.57 -24.36
N ARG A 648 7.26 10.25 -24.01
CA ARG A 648 8.35 10.64 -24.89
C ARG A 648 9.40 9.51 -24.90
N PRO A 649 9.53 8.71 -25.97
CA PRO A 649 10.55 7.66 -26.05
C PRO A 649 11.96 8.27 -25.99
N ALA A 650 12.89 7.58 -25.34
CA ALA A 650 14.26 8.11 -25.14
C ALA A 650 15.09 8.23 -26.44
N LYS A 651 14.63 7.66 -27.56
CA LYS A 651 15.29 7.70 -28.87
C LYS A 651 14.23 7.78 -29.98
N GLY A 652 14.36 8.76 -30.89
CA GLY A 652 13.49 8.95 -32.06
C GLY A 652 12.45 10.07 -31.90
N ASN A 653 11.82 10.45 -33.02
CA ASN A 653 10.75 11.48 -33.08
C ASN A 653 9.35 10.86 -32.93
N GLU A 654 9.23 9.81 -32.12
CA GLU A 654 8.00 9.04 -31.94
C GLU A 654 7.25 9.52 -30.69
N LEU A 655 5.92 9.42 -30.70
CA LEU A 655 5.10 9.66 -29.51
C LEU A 655 4.38 8.36 -29.15
N ALA A 656 4.59 7.86 -27.94
CA ALA A 656 3.86 6.70 -27.45
C ALA A 656 2.60 7.16 -26.73
N VAL A 657 1.43 6.68 -27.15
CA VAL A 657 0.15 7.02 -26.56
C VAL A 657 -0.52 5.75 -26.04
N THR A 658 -0.88 5.76 -24.76
CA THR A 658 -1.64 4.68 -24.12
C THR A 658 -3.03 5.22 -23.79
N VAL A 659 -4.05 4.46 -24.18
CA VAL A 659 -5.45 4.80 -23.98
C VAL A 659 -6.12 3.67 -23.22
N ASN A 660 -6.74 4.00 -22.08
CA ASN A 660 -7.61 3.08 -21.36
C ASN A 660 -9.05 3.57 -21.44
N VAL A 661 -9.93 2.72 -21.96
CA VAL A 661 -11.36 2.95 -22.12
C VAL A 661 -12.15 2.07 -21.16
N TYR A 662 -13.32 2.55 -20.76
CA TYR A 662 -14.27 1.86 -19.88
C TYR A 662 -15.44 1.26 -20.67
N ARG A 663 -15.62 1.71 -21.91
CA ARG A 663 -16.71 1.34 -22.83
C ARG A 663 -16.19 1.36 -24.27
N GLU A 664 -17.09 1.19 -25.23
CA GLU A 664 -16.78 1.22 -26.67
C GLU A 664 -16.05 2.51 -27.06
N PHE A 665 -14.91 2.35 -27.75
CA PHE A 665 -14.08 3.46 -28.21
C PHE A 665 -14.47 3.83 -29.64
N PRO A 666 -14.93 5.06 -29.91
CA PRO A 666 -15.31 5.46 -31.26
C PRO A 666 -14.08 5.51 -32.17
N PRO A 667 -14.25 5.28 -33.49
CA PRO A 667 -13.23 5.54 -34.49
C PRO A 667 -12.74 6.99 -34.43
N VAL A 668 -11.46 7.18 -34.08
CA VAL A 668 -10.84 8.52 -34.00
C VAL A 668 -9.50 8.59 -34.70
N ARG A 669 -9.22 9.78 -35.23
CA ARG A 669 -7.92 10.23 -35.75
C ARG A 669 -7.21 11.06 -34.68
N VAL A 670 -5.90 10.82 -34.53
CA VAL A 670 -5.06 11.56 -33.58
C VAL A 670 -4.31 12.68 -34.30
N VAL A 671 -4.40 13.89 -33.77
CA VAL A 671 -3.64 15.05 -34.24
C VAL A 671 -2.83 15.60 -33.09
N VAL A 672 -1.53 15.76 -33.26
CA VAL A 672 -0.67 16.39 -32.25
C VAL A 672 -0.32 17.79 -32.71
N LYS A 673 -0.48 18.77 -31.82
CA LYS A 673 -0.11 20.17 -32.04
C LYS A 673 1.09 20.51 -31.17
N GLN A 674 2.14 21.08 -31.74
CA GLN A 674 3.33 21.50 -30.98
C GLN A 674 3.48 23.02 -31.02
N GLU A 675 3.76 23.64 -29.87
CA GLU A 675 4.10 25.07 -29.80
C GLU A 675 5.62 25.25 -29.97
N HIS A 676 6.06 25.68 -31.16
CA HIS A 676 7.48 25.83 -31.49
C HIS A 676 8.15 27.07 -30.85
N VAL A 677 9.45 26.97 -30.52
CA VAL A 677 10.24 27.94 -29.73
C VAL A 677 10.49 29.27 -30.45
N GLU A 678 10.64 29.23 -31.78
CA GLU A 678 11.15 30.37 -32.56
C GLU A 678 10.11 31.02 -33.49
N ARG A 679 9.03 30.31 -33.83
CA ARG A 679 7.94 30.80 -34.69
C ARG A 679 6.64 30.20 -34.20
N GLU A 680 5.63 31.03 -33.94
CA GLU A 680 4.25 30.58 -33.70
C GLU A 680 3.64 30.04 -34.99
N VAL A 681 4.13 28.89 -35.47
CA VAL A 681 3.38 28.04 -36.37
C VAL A 681 2.83 26.93 -35.51
N VAL A 682 1.50 26.91 -35.30
CA VAL A 682 0.83 25.70 -34.85
C VAL A 682 1.00 24.71 -35.99
N GLN A 683 2.03 23.87 -35.89
CA GLN A 683 2.20 22.77 -36.81
C GLN A 683 1.25 21.67 -36.32
N GLU A 684 0.23 21.40 -37.13
CA GLU A 684 -0.65 20.26 -36.94
C GLU A 684 0.04 19.05 -37.55
N PHE A 685 0.43 18.12 -36.69
CA PHE A 685 1.07 16.89 -37.12
C PHE A 685 0.01 15.79 -37.17
N ALA A 686 -0.22 15.24 -38.36
CA ALA A 686 -0.96 13.99 -38.51
C ALA A 686 -0.02 12.85 -38.10
N PHE A 687 -0.46 11.99 -37.19
CA PHE A 687 0.31 10.84 -36.76
C PHE A 687 -0.31 9.55 -37.29
N ALA A 688 0.52 8.64 -37.80
CA ALA A 688 0.09 7.34 -38.29
C ALA A 688 0.30 6.26 -37.22
N LEU A 689 -0.69 5.36 -37.08
CA LEU A 689 -0.57 4.16 -36.25
C LEU A 689 0.48 3.24 -36.86
N VAL A 690 1.30 2.59 -36.04
CA VAL A 690 2.15 1.49 -36.50
C VAL A 690 1.84 0.19 -35.77
N ASP A 691 1.90 -0.93 -36.47
CA ASP A 691 1.77 -2.26 -35.87
C ASP A 691 3.02 -2.66 -35.07
N SER A 692 3.00 -3.86 -34.47
CA SER A 692 4.14 -4.39 -33.69
C SER A 692 5.43 -4.60 -34.50
N HIS A 693 5.36 -4.53 -35.83
CA HIS A 693 6.49 -4.63 -36.75
C HIS A 693 6.89 -3.27 -37.36
N GLY A 694 6.23 -2.19 -36.94
CA GLY A 694 6.52 -0.83 -37.38
C GLY A 694 5.92 -0.45 -38.73
N ALA A 695 5.03 -1.26 -39.29
CA ALA A 695 4.31 -0.96 -40.52
C ALA A 695 3.18 0.03 -40.25
N VAL A 696 3.01 1.02 -41.13
CA VAL A 696 1.93 2.01 -41.01
C VAL A 696 0.59 1.32 -41.22
N VAL A 697 -0.31 1.53 -40.26
CA VAL A 697 -1.68 1.04 -40.25
C VAL A 697 -2.61 2.22 -40.52
N ASP A 698 -3.22 2.23 -41.69
CA ASP A 698 -4.08 3.31 -42.16
C ASP A 698 -5.56 3.00 -41.87
N ARG A 699 -5.94 3.06 -40.59
CA ARG A 699 -7.34 2.92 -40.11
C ARG A 699 -7.57 3.70 -38.81
N PRO A 700 -8.82 4.05 -38.47
CA PRO A 700 -9.15 4.70 -37.21
C PRO A 700 -8.77 3.85 -35.99
N LEU A 701 -8.50 4.50 -34.85
CA LEU A 701 -8.29 3.82 -33.58
C LEU A 701 -9.59 3.17 -33.10
N THR A 702 -9.47 1.93 -32.62
CA THR A 702 -10.55 1.12 -32.04
C THR A 702 -10.17 0.69 -30.62
N THR A 703 -11.06 -0.03 -29.93
CA THR A 703 -10.77 -0.65 -28.62
C THR A 703 -9.61 -1.65 -28.66
N GLU A 704 -9.18 -2.12 -29.84
CA GLU A 704 -8.02 -2.99 -29.99
C GLU A 704 -6.69 -2.23 -29.89
N ASP A 705 -6.71 -0.91 -30.10
CA ASP A 705 -5.52 -0.05 -30.20
C ASP A 705 -5.18 0.64 -28.87
N LEU A 706 -5.35 -0.03 -27.72
CA LEU A 706 -5.17 0.56 -26.38
C LEU A 706 -3.73 1.02 -26.10
N ARG A 707 -2.77 0.51 -26.86
CA ARG A 707 -1.38 0.96 -26.84
C ARG A 707 -0.87 1.03 -28.27
N PHE A 708 -0.49 2.22 -28.70
CA PHE A 708 0.05 2.44 -30.03
C PHE A 708 1.25 3.39 -29.99
N VAL A 709 2.11 3.22 -30.98
CA VAL A 709 3.18 4.17 -31.29
C VAL A 709 2.71 4.98 -32.49
N ALA A 710 2.82 6.28 -32.37
CA ALA A 710 2.41 7.21 -33.40
C ALA A 710 3.68 7.81 -34.03
N ARG A 711 3.75 7.86 -35.37
CA ARG A 711 4.84 8.53 -36.11
C ARG A 711 4.31 9.73 -36.92
N PRO A 712 5.06 10.82 -37.07
CA PRO A 712 4.67 11.93 -37.95
C PRO A 712 4.47 11.44 -39.40
N ALA A 713 3.38 11.88 -40.04
CA ALA A 713 3.09 11.57 -41.43
C ALA A 713 3.69 12.65 -42.36
N GLY A 714 4.67 12.27 -43.21
CA GLY A 714 5.26 13.14 -44.24
C GLY A 714 6.55 13.87 -43.84
N ASP A 715 7.04 14.73 -44.73
CA ASP A 715 8.22 15.58 -44.54
C ASP A 715 7.85 16.77 -43.64
N MET A 716 7.94 16.54 -42.33
CA MET A 716 7.58 17.49 -41.30
C MET A 716 8.79 18.29 -40.83
N GLY A 717 8.59 19.55 -40.42
CA GLY A 717 9.58 20.28 -39.63
C GLY A 717 10.00 19.51 -38.37
N GLU A 718 11.15 19.82 -37.80
CA GLU A 718 11.73 19.07 -36.67
C GLU A 718 10.78 19.05 -35.46
N PHE A 719 10.12 17.92 -35.19
CA PHE A 719 9.37 17.70 -33.95
C PHE A 719 10.35 17.58 -32.78
N ASP A 720 10.41 18.60 -31.92
CA ASP A 720 11.27 18.58 -30.74
C ASP A 720 10.58 17.88 -29.56
N ILE A 721 11.04 16.67 -29.23
CA ILE A 721 10.48 15.87 -28.15
C ILE A 721 10.58 16.55 -26.78
N ASP A 722 11.43 17.56 -26.57
CA ASP A 722 11.61 18.26 -25.30
C ASP A 722 10.62 19.44 -25.11
N GLU A 723 9.91 19.84 -26.15
CA GLU A 723 8.96 20.96 -26.15
C GLU A 723 7.53 20.58 -25.71
N ALA A 724 6.66 21.58 -25.54
CA ALA A 724 5.27 21.36 -25.15
C ALA A 724 4.41 20.96 -26.36
N PHE A 725 3.50 20.00 -26.16
CA PHE A 725 2.60 19.51 -27.20
C PHE A 725 1.20 19.20 -26.65
N GLU A 726 0.23 19.18 -27.54
CA GLU A 726 -1.17 18.84 -27.28
C GLU A 726 -1.62 17.72 -28.21
N VAL A 727 -2.29 16.69 -27.69
CA VAL A 727 -2.85 15.55 -28.45
C VAL A 727 -4.36 15.68 -28.50
N HIS A 728 -4.88 15.85 -29.71
CA HIS A 728 -6.29 15.98 -30.03
C HIS A 728 -6.82 14.67 -30.64
N PHE A 729 -8.05 14.32 -30.28
CA PHE A 729 -8.76 13.14 -30.80
C PHE A 729 -9.96 13.64 -31.60
N LEU A 730 -9.95 13.40 -32.91
CA LEU A 730 -10.96 13.87 -33.86
C LEU A 730 -11.76 12.66 -34.36
N VAL A 731 -13.09 12.73 -34.35
CA VAL A 731 -13.94 11.66 -34.92
C VAL A 731 -13.99 11.79 -36.44
N ASP A 732 -13.74 10.70 -37.17
CA ASP A 732 -13.63 10.71 -38.63
C ASP A 732 -14.99 10.88 -39.34
N ASP A 733 -16.07 10.30 -38.81
CA ASP A 733 -17.42 10.45 -39.34
C ASP A 733 -18.36 11.05 -38.27
N SER A 734 -18.64 12.35 -38.42
CA SER A 734 -19.59 13.06 -37.56
C SER A 734 -21.04 12.94 -38.04
N SER A 735 -21.31 12.31 -39.19
CA SER A 735 -22.66 12.24 -39.76
C SER A 735 -23.66 11.47 -38.88
N SER A 736 -23.17 10.48 -38.13
CA SER A 736 -23.93 9.74 -37.12
C SER A 736 -24.20 10.54 -35.83
N TYR A 737 -23.62 11.75 -35.69
CA TYR A 737 -23.62 12.53 -34.45
C TYR A 737 -24.10 13.97 -34.69
N LYS A 738 -25.32 14.30 -34.26
CA LYS A 738 -25.85 15.66 -34.33
C LYS A 738 -25.25 16.47 -33.19
N HIS A 739 -24.30 17.36 -33.47
CA HIS A 739 -23.55 18.18 -32.49
C HIS A 739 -22.39 17.43 -31.79
N PHE A 740 -21.19 17.53 -32.39
CA PHE A 740 -19.92 17.05 -31.84
C PHE A 740 -19.17 18.23 -31.18
N SER A 741 -18.69 18.05 -29.95
CA SER A 741 -17.76 18.99 -29.33
C SER A 741 -16.62 18.24 -28.63
N GLN A 742 -15.38 18.61 -28.97
CA GLN A 742 -14.21 18.06 -28.28
C GLN A 742 -13.97 18.87 -27.01
N THR A 743 -14.27 18.28 -25.85
CA THR A 743 -14.07 18.90 -24.53
C THR A 743 -12.82 18.42 -23.80
N GLY A 744 -11.93 17.68 -24.47
CA GLY A 744 -10.68 17.22 -23.88
C GLY A 744 -9.59 16.96 -24.92
N PHE A 745 -8.36 17.36 -24.57
CA PHE A 745 -7.12 17.01 -25.24
C PHE A 745 -6.07 16.74 -24.15
N PHE A 746 -5.09 15.89 -24.44
CA PHE A 746 -3.94 15.74 -23.54
C PHE A 746 -2.95 16.87 -23.85
N ARG A 747 -2.38 17.54 -22.84
CA ARG A 747 -1.28 18.48 -23.04
C ARG A 747 -0.15 18.18 -22.07
N ASP A 748 1.04 18.03 -22.63
CA ASP A 748 2.26 17.89 -21.84
C ASP A 748 2.95 19.25 -21.68
N ILE A 749 3.63 19.42 -20.55
CA ILE A 749 4.50 20.58 -20.31
C ILE A 749 5.92 20.27 -20.79
N SER A 750 6.58 21.26 -21.39
CA SER A 750 7.96 21.11 -21.88
C SER A 750 8.91 20.71 -20.75
N VAL A 751 10.02 20.04 -21.10
CA VAL A 751 11.10 19.73 -20.16
C VAL A 751 11.63 21.01 -19.52
N HIS A 752 11.68 22.10 -20.28
CA HIS A 752 12.14 23.40 -19.81
C HIS A 752 11.23 24.02 -18.75
N GLU A 753 9.89 23.90 -18.88
CA GLU A 753 8.97 24.37 -17.86
C GLU A 753 9.11 23.55 -16.57
N ARG A 754 9.25 22.22 -16.69
CA ARG A 754 9.50 21.34 -15.54
C ARG A 754 10.77 21.72 -14.79
N VAL A 755 11.85 22.02 -15.51
CA VAL A 755 13.11 22.48 -14.91
C VAL A 755 12.91 23.81 -14.17
N ALA A 756 12.18 24.76 -14.76
CA ALA A 756 11.88 26.04 -14.11
C ALA A 756 11.12 25.85 -12.80
N ARG A 757 10.02 25.09 -12.82
CA ARG A 757 9.22 24.79 -11.62
C ARG A 757 10.03 24.07 -10.54
N ARG A 758 10.90 23.13 -10.92
CA ARG A 758 11.78 22.43 -9.98
C ARG A 758 12.75 23.40 -9.31
N LYS A 759 13.47 24.21 -10.08
CA LYS A 759 14.42 25.20 -9.54
C LYS A 759 13.74 26.19 -8.60
N THR A 760 12.49 26.57 -8.90
CA THR A 760 11.68 27.38 -7.98
C THR A 760 11.48 26.68 -6.65
N ARG A 761 11.02 25.42 -6.66
CA ARG A 761 10.80 24.70 -5.40
C ARG A 761 12.11 24.52 -4.61
N ASP A 762 13.20 24.16 -5.29
CA ASP A 762 14.50 23.96 -4.65
C ASP A 762 15.00 25.26 -3.99
N PHE A 763 14.83 26.41 -4.66
CA PHE A 763 15.14 27.73 -4.10
C PHE A 763 14.35 28.02 -2.81
N PHE A 764 13.05 27.71 -2.76
CA PHE A 764 12.24 27.93 -1.56
C PHE A 764 12.55 26.94 -0.42
N HIS A 765 12.95 25.70 -0.73
CA HIS A 765 13.45 24.77 0.28
C HIS A 765 14.74 25.27 0.95
N GLU A 766 15.70 25.79 0.17
CA GLU A 766 16.91 26.40 0.74
C GLU A 766 16.59 27.61 1.62
N LEU A 767 15.54 28.36 1.27
CA LEU A 767 15.07 29.51 2.04
C LEU A 767 14.42 29.08 3.36
N GLU A 768 13.62 28.02 3.35
CA GLU A 768 13.03 27.40 4.55
C GLU A 768 14.11 26.90 5.53
N GLU A 769 15.17 26.27 5.02
CA GLU A 769 16.30 25.82 5.86
C GLU A 769 17.08 26.98 6.50
N LYS A 770 17.20 28.11 5.79
CA LYS A 770 17.92 29.30 6.28
C LYS A 770 17.09 30.15 7.24
N GLU A 771 15.79 30.30 6.98
CA GLU A 771 14.92 31.24 7.69
C GLU A 771 13.98 30.58 8.71
N GLY A 772 13.91 29.23 8.75
CA GLY A 772 13.07 28.48 9.69
C GLY A 772 11.57 28.63 9.45
N ALA A 773 11.16 29.24 8.34
CA ALA A 773 9.78 29.50 7.97
C ALA A 773 9.36 28.60 6.79
N ARG A 774 8.26 27.88 6.97
CA ARG A 774 7.72 26.97 5.95
C ARG A 774 7.01 27.76 4.86
N VAL A 775 7.64 27.89 3.70
CA VAL A 775 7.04 28.56 2.52
C VAL A 775 7.13 27.62 1.33
N GLU A 776 6.07 26.85 1.10
CA GLU A 776 5.94 26.10 -0.15
C GLU A 776 5.34 27.05 -1.21
N PRO A 777 6.07 27.39 -2.29
CA PRO A 777 5.63 28.43 -3.21
C PRO A 777 4.47 27.94 -4.07
N THR A 778 3.40 28.72 -4.11
CA THR A 778 2.28 28.48 -5.02
C THR A 778 2.62 29.05 -6.40
N ILE A 779 2.76 28.17 -7.39
CA ILE A 779 3.04 28.56 -8.78
C ILE A 779 1.72 28.94 -9.49
N GLU A 780 1.53 30.22 -9.78
CA GLU A 780 0.40 30.76 -10.51
C GLU A 780 0.53 30.52 -12.03
N ARG A 781 -0.57 30.18 -12.70
CA ARG A 781 -0.61 30.18 -14.17
C ARG A 781 -0.79 31.60 -14.66
N ILE A 782 -0.06 31.95 -15.72
CA ILE A 782 -0.27 33.19 -16.45
C ILE A 782 -1.63 33.18 -17.12
N SER A 783 -2.49 34.11 -16.72
CA SER A 783 -3.73 34.44 -17.39
C SER A 783 -3.44 35.39 -18.56
N PRO A 784 -4.08 35.17 -19.73
CA PRO A 784 -4.21 36.21 -20.74
C PRO A 784 -4.78 37.47 -20.09
N ASP A 785 -4.28 38.64 -20.50
CA ASP A 785 -4.76 39.95 -20.05
C ASP A 785 -4.54 40.28 -18.57
N ALA A 786 -3.75 39.47 -17.86
CA ALA A 786 -3.37 39.73 -16.47
C ALA A 786 -2.07 40.53 -16.33
N ARG A 787 -1.94 41.20 -15.18
CA ARG A 787 -0.77 42.00 -14.78
C ARG A 787 -0.03 41.31 -13.63
N TYR A 788 1.24 41.04 -13.85
CA TYR A 788 2.14 40.37 -12.92
C TYR A 788 3.23 41.33 -12.46
N THR A 789 3.08 41.88 -11.26
CA THR A 789 4.10 42.74 -10.64
C THR A 789 4.85 41.97 -9.57
N GLY A 790 6.17 41.96 -9.67
CA GLY A 790 7.00 41.15 -8.80
C GLY A 790 8.49 41.27 -9.06
N ARG A 791 9.27 40.62 -8.21
CA ARG A 791 10.72 40.53 -8.34
C ARG A 791 11.09 39.23 -9.02
N VAL A 792 11.98 39.27 -10.02
CA VAL A 792 12.52 38.07 -10.66
C VAL A 792 13.43 37.34 -9.69
N LEU A 793 13.04 36.13 -9.29
CA LEU A 793 13.80 35.30 -8.36
C LEU A 793 14.89 34.48 -9.05
N LEU A 794 14.55 33.89 -10.18
CA LEU A 794 15.43 32.98 -10.90
C LEU A 794 15.11 32.96 -12.39
N GLU A 795 16.11 32.53 -13.14
CA GLU A 795 16.10 32.45 -14.58
C GLU A 795 16.60 31.06 -15.01
N THR A 796 15.90 30.43 -15.94
CA THR A 796 16.34 29.21 -16.63
C THR A 796 16.58 29.50 -18.09
N SER A 797 16.98 28.50 -18.90
CA SER A 797 17.23 28.71 -20.32
C SER A 797 16.04 29.33 -21.06
N HIS A 798 14.81 28.95 -20.69
CA HIS A 798 13.59 29.34 -21.43
C HIS A 798 12.54 30.11 -20.59
N TYR A 799 12.69 30.14 -19.27
CA TYR A 799 11.71 30.76 -18.37
C TYR A 799 12.37 31.71 -17.36
N ILE A 800 11.61 32.69 -16.89
CA ILE A 800 11.88 33.48 -15.69
C ILE A 800 10.81 33.18 -14.64
N VAL A 801 11.14 33.36 -13.36
CA VAL A 801 10.19 33.17 -12.27
C VAL A 801 10.12 34.43 -11.43
N LEU A 802 8.90 34.92 -11.23
CA LEU A 802 8.59 36.21 -10.64
C LEU A 802 7.81 36.00 -9.33
N GLN A 803 8.35 36.49 -8.21
CA GLN A 803 7.67 36.52 -6.92
C GLN A 803 6.81 37.76 -6.81
N ARG A 804 5.52 37.58 -6.49
CA ARG A 804 4.57 38.68 -6.40
C ARG A 804 4.96 39.63 -5.25
N LEU A 805 4.88 40.95 -5.50
CA LEU A 805 5.15 41.95 -4.44
C LEU A 805 4.14 41.89 -3.28
N HIS A 806 2.90 41.49 -3.56
CA HIS A 806 1.80 41.48 -2.58
C HIS A 806 1.56 40.10 -1.93
N ASP A 807 2.26 39.06 -2.38
CA ASP A 807 2.18 37.72 -1.77
C ASP A 807 3.52 37.00 -1.98
N ARG A 808 4.34 36.95 -0.92
CA ARG A 808 5.66 36.32 -0.97
C ARG A 808 5.61 34.81 -1.21
N ALA A 809 4.47 34.16 -0.96
CA ALA A 809 4.27 32.74 -1.21
C ALA A 809 3.80 32.44 -2.64
N GLN A 810 3.43 33.47 -3.44
CA GLN A 810 3.04 33.28 -4.83
C GLN A 810 4.16 33.64 -5.81
N VAL A 811 4.41 32.71 -6.71
CA VAL A 811 5.37 32.86 -7.80
C VAL A 811 4.71 32.58 -9.14
N SER A 812 5.18 33.23 -10.20
CA SER A 812 4.65 33.08 -11.55
C SER A 812 5.79 32.76 -12.51
N VAL A 813 5.58 31.82 -13.43
CA VAL A 813 6.61 31.30 -14.34
C VAL A 813 6.33 31.79 -15.75
N HIS A 814 7.21 32.65 -16.28
CA HIS A 814 7.03 33.34 -17.56
C HIS A 814 8.02 32.85 -18.60
N ARG A 815 7.54 32.52 -19.81
CA ARG A 815 8.39 32.13 -20.93
C ARG A 815 9.12 33.36 -21.45
N LYS A 816 10.45 33.31 -21.55
CA LYS A 816 11.29 34.43 -22.00
C LYS A 816 10.90 34.95 -23.38
N SER A 817 10.62 34.05 -24.31
CA SER A 817 10.22 34.40 -25.69
C SER A 817 8.90 35.16 -25.77
N LYS A 818 8.07 35.12 -24.73
CA LYS A 818 6.81 35.87 -24.65
C LYS A 818 6.99 37.28 -24.11
N LEU A 819 8.17 37.64 -23.65
CA LEU A 819 8.48 38.97 -23.12
C LEU A 819 9.08 39.83 -24.23
N ASP A 820 8.72 41.10 -24.26
CA ASP A 820 9.25 42.08 -25.21
C ASP A 820 10.71 42.48 -24.96
N ARG A 821 11.24 42.20 -23.77
CA ARG A 821 12.65 42.37 -23.42
C ARG A 821 13.15 41.28 -22.49
N VAL A 822 14.48 41.17 -22.42
CA VAL A 822 15.17 40.32 -21.44
C VAL A 822 15.08 40.95 -20.05
N VAL A 823 14.80 40.11 -19.05
CA VAL A 823 14.67 40.50 -17.63
C VAL A 823 15.72 39.77 -16.82
N LYS A 824 16.37 40.45 -15.87
CA LYS A 824 17.45 39.88 -15.06
C LYS A 824 16.98 39.48 -13.67
N ILE A 825 17.67 38.51 -13.05
CA ILE A 825 17.45 38.13 -11.65
C ILE A 825 17.63 39.36 -10.74
N GLY A 826 16.70 39.51 -9.80
CA GLY A 826 16.67 40.60 -8.82
C GLY A 826 15.93 41.85 -9.29
N GLU A 827 15.60 41.95 -10.57
CA GLU A 827 14.84 43.06 -11.16
C GLU A 827 13.37 43.01 -10.71
N GLU A 828 12.82 44.15 -10.31
CA GLU A 828 11.38 44.31 -10.09
C GLU A 828 10.75 44.73 -11.41
N VAL A 829 9.80 43.93 -11.88
CA VAL A 829 9.15 44.18 -13.16
C VAL A 829 7.64 44.04 -13.04
N THR A 830 6.95 44.74 -13.93
CA THR A 830 5.55 44.51 -14.21
C THR A 830 5.41 43.87 -15.58
N ILE A 831 4.96 42.64 -15.64
CA ILE A 831 4.62 41.95 -16.88
C ILE A 831 3.13 42.10 -17.12
N LYS A 832 2.75 42.84 -18.16
CA LYS A 832 1.36 42.95 -18.59
C LYS A 832 1.15 42.10 -19.83
N TYR A 833 0.32 41.07 -19.73
CA TYR A 833 -0.07 40.29 -20.91
C TYR A 833 -1.15 41.03 -21.68
N THR A 834 -1.03 41.02 -23.00
CA THR A 834 -2.08 41.38 -23.96
C THR A 834 -2.20 40.20 -24.92
N GLY A 835 -3.22 39.37 -24.72
CA GLY A 835 -3.26 38.04 -25.31
C GLY A 835 -2.06 37.17 -24.89
N LYS A 836 -1.24 36.74 -25.86
CA LYS A 836 -0.12 35.79 -25.65
C LYS A 836 1.26 36.45 -25.45
N LYS A 837 1.38 37.77 -25.60
CA LYS A 837 2.64 38.52 -25.46
C LYS A 837 2.61 39.39 -24.19
N GLY A 838 3.67 39.33 -23.41
CA GLY A 838 3.89 40.12 -22.19
C GLY A 838 4.77 41.33 -22.48
N VAL A 839 4.30 42.51 -22.12
CA VAL A 839 5.07 43.76 -22.11
C VAL A 839 5.67 43.92 -20.72
N VAL A 840 6.99 44.05 -20.63
CA VAL A 840 7.71 44.19 -19.37
C VAL A 840 8.03 45.66 -19.11
N ALA A 841 7.26 46.27 -18.21
CA ALA A 841 7.48 47.61 -17.69
C ALA A 841 8.39 47.60 -16.46
#